data_AF-A0A0H3K6M9-F1
#
_entry.id   AF-A0A0H3K6M9-F1
#
_cell.length_a   1.000
_cell.length_b   1.000
_cell.length_c   1.000
_cell.angle_alpha   90.00
_cell.angle_beta   90.00
_cell.angle_gamma   90.00
#
_symmetry.space_group_name_H-M   'P 1'
#
loop_
_entity.id
_entity.type
_entity.pdbx_description
1 polymer ?
#
loop_
_entity_poly.entity_id
_entity_poly.type
_entity_poly.pdbx_seq_one_letter_code
_entity_poly.pdbx_strand_id
1 'polypeptide(L)'
;MIATPSLADRLQKMRAQLRAGQQQLAAWQAGSLAVSAVPGAGKSTGMAVAAAIALAQRPQRDRRQLYLVTVTRSAALNLRQKVRETLQQLGLSAVGFTVQTLHSLSLQIASTAPDLSNLYWDQVSLVSDRRKAQLLRQAIDQWIEANPTLFQQLLRGTGFDGELAEQLRRSSVLRNEFLFELAKTLIPEIKSSGLSPADFADRLSPWPVLGDYPLLVIAQGLYEFYQVGLQQASLIDFDDMVLSAVRVLDNPQARRTWQSSILALFEDEAQDSSPLQMQLLERLAPVTTDQQLQLVRVGDPNQAINSTFTSADPLFFRQFCEQCDRRQQLVMFDQAGRSSPTIFRAANFVLQWVNRHWAHSDSLRPFREQAIQPVDAEDPQLNANPEPLGLGLELLQTETTIATVERLQQRLIDLYAANAETQAAILVRENRQAHYLRDRLTEPLAKAGIHLWEASDRDRNRRIPEEMLALLQFIERPHQPDRLRAALQVLVNRDRLPALPWEALPAPEIFLGDRLFWPDANPRLLPAQRLCQQLLKARSELPPEQLIPFLALTLHYDGSELATADQLADQLGRQAWSNLSLGQLLADLQNLLESDRLTSVETEDPGLALTRSGQVTILTMHRSKGLDWDCVFLPFLEASQIPGGRSPKQSEAFLGPQPWIAIARLQLRRALQAETGAGVEPFTDLAAAVSEAQALREAEEYRLLYVAMTRAKRLLWMASAQQAPRNWTFPQSLIDQTPCPALAALYRQFPQHRC
;
A
#
# COMPACT_ATOMS: atom_id res chain seq x y z
N MET A 1 43.74 -9.06 -31.40
CA MET A 1 42.48 -8.30 -31.47
C MET A 1 41.36 -9.26 -31.08
N ILE A 2 40.82 -9.14 -29.86
CA ILE A 2 39.64 -9.93 -29.47
C ILE A 2 38.44 -9.28 -30.17
N ALA A 3 37.82 -9.99 -31.12
CA ALA A 3 36.66 -9.48 -31.85
C ALA A 3 35.53 -9.16 -30.86
N THR A 4 34.98 -7.94 -30.95
CA THR A 4 33.80 -7.56 -30.18
C THR A 4 32.63 -8.45 -30.58
N PRO A 5 31.93 -9.10 -29.62
CA PRO A 5 30.85 -10.02 -29.93
C PRO A 5 29.70 -9.32 -30.68
N SER A 6 29.12 -10.00 -31.66
CA SER A 6 28.02 -9.43 -32.45
C SER A 6 26.80 -9.16 -31.55
N LEU A 7 25.85 -8.33 -32.00
CA LEU A 7 24.61 -8.09 -31.26
C LEU A 7 23.82 -9.40 -31.08
N ALA A 8 23.82 -10.28 -32.11
CA ALA A 8 23.17 -11.58 -32.05
C ALA A 8 23.78 -12.47 -30.95
N ASP A 9 25.11 -12.52 -30.85
CA ASP A 9 25.82 -13.29 -29.82
C ASP A 9 25.50 -12.77 -28.41
N ARG A 10 25.44 -11.44 -28.24
CA ARG A 10 25.09 -10.80 -26.98
C ARG A 10 23.64 -11.09 -26.57
N LEU A 11 22.70 -11.03 -27.51
CA LEU A 11 21.30 -11.38 -27.28
C LEU A 11 21.14 -12.85 -26.89
N GLN A 12 21.83 -13.75 -27.59
CA GLN A 12 21.78 -15.19 -27.29
C GLN A 12 22.38 -15.50 -25.92
N LYS A 13 23.53 -14.89 -25.59
CA LYS A 13 24.15 -15.02 -24.27
C LYS A 13 23.23 -14.53 -23.15
N MET A 14 22.57 -13.40 -23.35
CA MET A 14 21.64 -12.83 -22.36
C MET A 14 20.40 -13.71 -22.17
N ARG A 15 19.85 -14.25 -23.27
CA ARG A 15 18.75 -15.23 -23.20
C ARG A 15 19.17 -16.52 -22.47
N ALA A 16 20.38 -17.01 -22.70
CA ALA A 16 20.88 -18.22 -22.04
C ALA A 16 21.05 -18.08 -20.52
N GLN A 17 21.18 -16.86 -20.01
CA GLN A 17 21.27 -16.58 -18.56
C GLN A 17 19.90 -16.48 -17.87
N LEU A 18 18.81 -16.49 -18.63
CA LEU A 18 17.45 -16.42 -18.08
C LEU A 18 16.94 -17.80 -17.69
N ARG A 19 16.04 -17.85 -16.71
CA ARG A 19 15.27 -19.06 -16.36
C ARG A 19 14.32 -19.45 -17.50
N ALA A 20 13.90 -20.70 -17.57
CA ALA A 20 13.09 -21.23 -18.67
C ALA A 20 11.84 -20.37 -18.99
N GLY A 21 11.06 -19.99 -17.97
CA GLY A 21 9.92 -19.08 -18.16
C GLY A 21 10.33 -17.69 -18.68
N GLN A 22 11.39 -17.11 -18.13
CA GLN A 22 11.91 -15.81 -18.55
C GLN A 22 12.42 -15.82 -20.00
N GLN A 23 12.97 -16.95 -20.47
CA GLN A 23 13.37 -17.14 -21.86
C GLN A 23 12.17 -17.05 -22.82
N GLN A 24 11.02 -17.61 -22.45
CA GLN A 24 9.80 -17.54 -23.25
C GLN A 24 9.29 -16.10 -23.37
N LEU A 25 9.28 -15.35 -22.26
CA LEU A 25 8.95 -13.92 -22.29
C LEU A 25 9.97 -13.13 -23.15
N ALA A 26 11.26 -13.43 -23.03
CA ALA A 26 12.31 -12.82 -23.85
C ALA A 26 12.28 -13.23 -25.33
N ALA A 27 11.52 -14.27 -25.69
CA ALA A 27 11.26 -14.71 -27.05
C ALA A 27 9.99 -14.06 -27.65
N TRP A 28 9.24 -13.28 -26.88
CA TRP A 28 8.06 -12.57 -27.35
C TRP A 28 8.40 -11.64 -28.52
N GLN A 29 7.56 -11.67 -29.55
CA GLN A 29 7.70 -10.83 -30.76
C GLN A 29 6.49 -9.94 -31.00
N ALA A 30 5.29 -10.48 -30.78
CA ALA A 30 4.04 -9.78 -31.00
C ALA A 30 2.88 -10.47 -30.26
N GLY A 31 1.78 -9.73 -30.11
CA GLY A 31 0.50 -10.25 -29.61
C GLY A 31 0.41 -10.27 -28.09
N SER A 32 -0.73 -10.72 -27.58
CA SER A 32 -1.01 -10.69 -26.15
C SER A 32 -0.28 -11.82 -25.44
N LEU A 33 0.35 -11.54 -24.30
CA LEU A 33 1.06 -12.55 -23.50
C LEU A 33 0.79 -12.37 -22.02
N ALA A 34 0.41 -13.45 -21.35
CA ALA A 34 0.27 -13.50 -19.90
C ALA A 34 1.48 -14.18 -19.28
N VAL A 35 2.04 -13.59 -18.23
CA VAL A 35 3.10 -14.19 -17.43
C VAL A 35 2.61 -14.37 -16.00
N SER A 36 2.31 -15.62 -15.63
CA SER A 36 1.93 -15.99 -14.26
C SER A 36 3.18 -16.39 -13.50
N ALA A 37 3.56 -15.59 -12.51
CA ALA A 37 4.81 -15.76 -11.79
C ALA A 37 4.62 -16.06 -10.32
N VAL A 38 5.52 -16.85 -9.74
CA VAL A 38 5.59 -17.09 -8.29
C VAL A 38 6.43 -16.02 -7.57
N PRO A 39 6.34 -15.91 -6.23
CA PRO A 39 7.18 -14.99 -5.47
C PRO A 39 8.67 -15.29 -5.66
N GLY A 40 9.47 -14.26 -5.96
CA GLY A 40 10.92 -14.42 -6.14
C GLY A 40 11.35 -14.99 -7.50
N ALA A 41 10.43 -15.14 -8.46
CA ALA A 41 10.76 -15.66 -9.80
C ALA A 41 11.49 -14.64 -10.72
N GLY A 42 11.78 -13.44 -10.23
CA GLY A 42 12.50 -12.41 -11.00
C GLY A 42 11.66 -11.72 -12.08
N LYS A 43 10.35 -11.50 -11.84
CA LYS A 43 9.40 -10.85 -12.78
C LYS A 43 9.98 -9.61 -13.46
N SER A 44 10.36 -8.60 -12.67
CA SER A 44 10.85 -7.32 -13.21
C SER A 44 12.19 -7.46 -13.94
N THR A 45 13.03 -8.43 -13.57
CA THR A 45 14.29 -8.72 -14.29
C THR A 45 13.99 -9.36 -15.65
N GLY A 46 13.12 -10.37 -15.68
CA GLY A 46 12.68 -11.00 -16.94
C GLY A 46 11.99 -10.00 -17.87
N MET A 47 11.14 -9.14 -17.33
CA MET A 47 10.45 -8.08 -18.06
C MET A 47 11.45 -7.04 -18.62
N ALA A 48 12.44 -6.62 -17.83
CA ALA A 48 13.46 -5.67 -18.29
C ALA A 48 14.30 -6.25 -19.45
N VAL A 49 14.67 -7.53 -19.36
CA VAL A 49 15.40 -8.23 -20.41
C VAL A 49 14.57 -8.40 -21.67
N ALA A 50 13.31 -8.81 -21.54
CA ALA A 50 12.41 -8.94 -22.68
C ALA A 50 12.15 -7.59 -23.37
N ALA A 51 12.00 -6.52 -22.60
CA ALA A 51 11.88 -5.16 -23.13
C ALA A 51 13.13 -4.74 -23.92
N ALA A 52 14.33 -4.98 -23.38
CA ALA A 52 15.57 -4.67 -24.07
C ALA A 52 15.74 -5.48 -25.37
N ILE A 53 15.35 -6.76 -25.37
CA ILE A 53 15.39 -7.63 -26.54
C ILE A 53 14.38 -7.17 -27.61
N ALA A 54 13.15 -6.82 -27.22
CA ALA A 54 12.14 -6.29 -28.15
C ALA A 54 12.62 -4.98 -28.81
N LEU A 55 13.29 -4.10 -28.05
CA LEU A 55 13.90 -2.88 -28.58
C LEU A 55 15.11 -3.15 -29.49
N ALA A 56 15.86 -4.22 -29.25
CA ALA A 56 17.00 -4.61 -30.08
C ALA A 56 16.58 -5.21 -31.43
N GLN A 57 15.42 -5.87 -31.46
CA GLN A 57 14.89 -6.55 -32.65
C GLN A 57 14.05 -5.64 -33.56
N ARG A 58 13.70 -4.42 -33.10
CA ARG A 58 12.91 -3.49 -33.90
C ARG A 58 13.70 -2.98 -35.13
N PRO A 59 13.04 -2.73 -36.27
CA PRO A 59 13.68 -2.10 -37.41
C PRO A 59 14.21 -0.70 -37.06
N GLN A 60 15.38 -0.32 -37.59
CA GLN A 60 16.04 0.95 -37.27
C GLN A 60 15.23 2.21 -37.64
N ARG A 61 14.25 2.06 -38.55
CA ARG A 61 13.33 3.14 -38.96
C ARG A 61 12.10 3.27 -38.05
N ASP A 62 11.87 2.30 -37.18
CA ASP A 62 10.71 2.29 -36.28
C ASP A 62 10.95 3.25 -35.10
N ARG A 63 10.17 4.33 -35.07
CA ARG A 63 10.25 5.37 -34.03
C ARG A 63 9.31 5.12 -32.86
N ARG A 64 8.56 4.02 -32.88
CA ARG A 64 7.62 3.66 -31.80
C ARG A 64 8.34 3.38 -30.49
N GLN A 65 7.68 3.70 -29.39
CA GLN A 65 8.20 3.51 -28.04
C GLN A 65 7.57 2.29 -27.37
N LEU A 66 8.38 1.54 -26.62
CA LEU A 66 7.89 0.50 -25.72
C LEU A 66 7.44 1.13 -24.40
N TYR A 67 6.22 0.87 -23.97
CA TYR A 67 5.67 1.40 -22.73
C TYR A 67 5.69 0.31 -21.66
N LEU A 68 6.38 0.56 -20.55
CA LEU A 68 6.32 -0.29 -19.36
C LEU A 68 5.54 0.44 -18.27
N VAL A 69 4.56 -0.22 -17.69
CA VAL A 69 3.67 0.35 -16.68
C VAL A 69 3.67 -0.50 -15.41
N THR A 70 3.48 0.15 -14.28
CA THR A 70 3.35 -0.49 -12.96
C THR A 70 2.47 0.36 -12.04
N VAL A 71 2.22 -0.10 -10.82
CA VAL A 71 1.35 0.58 -9.86
C VAL A 71 2.11 1.64 -9.04
N THR A 72 3.33 1.34 -8.58
CA THR A 72 4.07 2.22 -7.65
C THR A 72 5.21 2.96 -8.33
N ARG A 73 5.55 4.15 -7.80
CA ARG A 73 6.66 4.97 -8.31
C ARG A 73 8.02 4.29 -8.11
N SER A 74 8.23 3.66 -6.96
CA SER A 74 9.45 2.89 -6.66
C SER A 74 9.66 1.73 -7.64
N ALA A 75 8.62 0.97 -7.96
CA ALA A 75 8.69 -0.09 -8.98
C ALA A 75 9.03 0.48 -10.36
N ALA A 76 8.43 1.63 -10.73
CA ALA A 76 8.70 2.28 -12.02
C ALA A 76 10.17 2.75 -12.13
N LEU A 77 10.74 3.30 -11.05
CA LEU A 77 12.15 3.70 -11.00
C LEU A 77 13.09 2.49 -11.12
N ASN A 78 12.83 1.44 -10.32
CA ASN A 78 13.63 0.22 -10.33
C ASN A 78 13.62 -0.46 -11.72
N LEU A 79 12.43 -0.62 -12.32
CA LEU A 79 12.27 -1.21 -13.64
C LEU A 79 12.96 -0.37 -14.72
N ARG A 80 12.85 0.97 -14.64
CA ARG A 80 13.56 1.88 -15.55
C ARG A 80 15.07 1.69 -15.48
N GLN A 81 15.62 1.61 -14.28
CA GLN A 81 17.05 1.39 -14.09
C GLN A 81 17.50 0.06 -14.70
N LYS A 82 16.79 -1.04 -14.41
CA LYS A 82 17.09 -2.37 -14.95
C LYS A 82 17.06 -2.42 -16.48
N VAL A 83 16.06 -1.77 -17.12
CA VAL A 83 16.00 -1.70 -18.59
C VAL A 83 17.21 -0.93 -19.15
N ARG A 84 17.60 0.18 -18.52
CA ARG A 84 18.79 0.96 -18.94
C ARG A 84 20.08 0.16 -18.84
N GLU A 85 20.30 -0.50 -17.72
CA GLU A 85 21.48 -1.34 -17.49
C GLU A 85 21.53 -2.49 -18.52
N THR A 86 20.39 -3.11 -18.79
CA THR A 86 20.30 -4.19 -19.79
C THR A 86 20.61 -3.69 -21.21
N LEU A 87 20.08 -2.52 -21.61
CA LEU A 87 20.38 -1.93 -22.91
C LEU A 87 21.88 -1.56 -23.04
N GLN A 88 22.50 -1.06 -21.97
CA GLN A 88 23.93 -0.77 -21.93
C GLN A 88 24.77 -2.04 -22.09
N GLN A 89 24.39 -3.16 -21.46
CA GLN A 89 25.06 -4.45 -21.64
C GLN A 89 24.96 -4.96 -23.09
N LEU A 90 23.84 -4.69 -23.78
CA LEU A 90 23.67 -4.95 -25.21
C LEU A 90 24.40 -3.94 -26.11
N GLY A 91 25.03 -2.90 -25.55
CA GLY A 91 25.67 -1.81 -26.30
C GLY A 91 24.69 -0.96 -27.10
N LEU A 92 23.43 -0.87 -26.65
CA LEU A 92 22.38 -0.07 -27.25
C LEU A 92 22.18 1.23 -26.46
N SER A 93 21.70 2.26 -27.13
CA SER A 93 21.32 3.50 -26.47
C SER A 93 20.06 3.31 -25.65
N ALA A 94 19.99 3.96 -24.48
CA ALA A 94 18.87 3.87 -23.54
C ALA A 94 17.66 4.72 -24.00
N VAL A 95 17.18 4.52 -25.22
CA VAL A 95 16.13 5.32 -25.87
C VAL A 95 15.07 4.44 -26.53
N GLY A 96 13.84 4.97 -26.65
CA GLY A 96 12.73 4.27 -27.30
C GLY A 96 11.89 3.43 -26.35
N PHE A 97 11.99 3.67 -25.04
CA PHE A 97 11.06 3.13 -24.06
C PHE A 97 10.70 4.19 -23.02
N THR A 98 9.57 4.00 -22.37
CA THR A 98 9.14 4.78 -21.22
C THR A 98 8.70 3.84 -20.11
N VAL A 99 8.95 4.23 -18.86
CA VAL A 99 8.51 3.49 -17.67
C VAL A 99 7.77 4.46 -16.76
N GLN A 100 6.51 4.19 -16.46
CA GLN A 100 5.64 5.09 -15.70
C GLN A 100 4.70 4.30 -14.80
N THR A 101 4.07 4.97 -13.83
CA THR A 101 2.90 4.39 -13.17
C THR A 101 1.67 4.52 -14.06
N LEU A 102 0.66 3.68 -13.85
CA LEU A 102 -0.62 3.77 -14.56
C LEU A 102 -1.29 5.16 -14.42
N HIS A 103 -1.20 5.77 -13.24
CA HIS A 103 -1.71 7.13 -13.00
C HIS A 103 -0.92 8.18 -13.80
N SER A 104 0.42 8.10 -13.82
CA SER A 104 1.24 9.03 -14.61
C SER A 104 0.96 8.92 -16.12
N LEU A 105 0.78 7.69 -16.62
CA LEU A 105 0.40 7.46 -18.01
C LEU A 105 -1.01 8.02 -18.30
N SER A 106 -1.95 7.81 -17.38
CA SER A 106 -3.31 8.36 -17.51
C SER A 106 -3.29 9.88 -17.57
N LEU A 107 -2.53 10.53 -16.70
CA LEU A 107 -2.35 11.98 -16.72
C LEU A 107 -1.74 12.46 -18.04
N GLN A 108 -0.73 11.75 -18.55
CA GLN A 108 -0.10 12.09 -19.83
C GLN A 108 -1.12 12.00 -20.98
N ILE A 109 -1.94 10.95 -21.03
CA ILE A 109 -2.97 10.80 -22.07
C ILE A 109 -4.04 11.89 -21.93
N ALA A 110 -4.57 12.09 -20.73
CA ALA A 110 -5.66 13.04 -20.48
C ALA A 110 -5.27 14.51 -20.70
N SER A 111 -3.98 14.85 -20.58
CA SER A 111 -3.45 16.21 -20.85
C SER A 111 -3.23 16.49 -22.34
N THR A 112 -3.18 15.48 -23.21
CA THR A 112 -3.00 15.71 -24.66
C THR A 112 -4.23 16.28 -25.36
N ALA A 113 -5.43 16.09 -24.79
CA ALA A 113 -6.68 16.58 -25.37
C ALA A 113 -7.65 17.02 -24.26
N PRO A 114 -7.50 18.23 -23.70
CA PRO A 114 -8.34 18.75 -22.62
C PRO A 114 -9.85 18.73 -22.95
N ASP A 115 -10.20 19.03 -24.21
CA ASP A 115 -11.60 19.04 -24.66
C ASP A 115 -12.25 17.66 -24.68
N LEU A 116 -11.45 16.59 -24.86
CA LEU A 116 -11.94 15.21 -24.83
C LEU A 116 -11.90 14.60 -23.43
N SER A 117 -10.96 15.04 -22.59
CA SER A 117 -10.81 14.55 -21.22
C SER A 117 -11.83 15.16 -20.26
N ASN A 118 -12.46 16.29 -20.63
CA ASN A 118 -13.26 17.14 -19.75
C ASN A 118 -12.47 17.64 -18.53
N LEU A 119 -11.14 17.73 -18.64
CA LEU A 119 -10.25 18.21 -17.59
C LEU A 119 -9.31 19.29 -18.14
N TYR A 120 -9.55 20.52 -17.69
CA TYR A 120 -8.64 21.65 -17.89
C TYR A 120 -7.65 21.68 -16.72
N TRP A 121 -6.49 21.06 -16.91
CA TRP A 121 -5.48 20.83 -15.85
C TRP A 121 -4.98 22.10 -15.17
N ASP A 122 -4.96 23.23 -15.87
CA ASP A 122 -4.61 24.54 -15.30
C ASP A 122 -5.62 25.02 -14.25
N GLN A 123 -6.78 24.37 -14.16
CA GLN A 123 -7.90 24.75 -13.32
C GLN A 123 -8.23 23.71 -12.25
N VAL A 124 -7.58 22.54 -12.26
CA VAL A 124 -7.96 21.38 -11.44
C VAL A 124 -6.78 20.89 -10.61
N SER A 125 -7.02 20.53 -9.35
CA SER A 125 -6.01 19.93 -8.47
C SER A 125 -6.40 18.55 -7.95
N LEU A 126 -5.39 17.71 -7.67
CA LEU A 126 -5.61 16.39 -7.11
C LEU A 126 -6.08 16.52 -5.65
N VAL A 127 -7.16 15.81 -5.31
CA VAL A 127 -7.70 15.79 -3.95
C VAL A 127 -6.76 15.03 -3.01
N SER A 128 -6.48 15.62 -1.85
CA SER A 128 -5.76 14.91 -0.78
C SER A 128 -6.71 14.02 0.03
N ASP A 129 -6.21 12.97 0.69
CA ASP A 129 -7.05 12.01 1.42
C ASP A 129 -7.93 12.66 2.50
N ARG A 130 -7.40 13.66 3.24
CA ARG A 130 -8.22 14.43 4.20
C ARG A 130 -9.33 15.21 3.51
N ARG A 131 -9.02 15.89 2.40
CA ARG A 131 -10.03 16.67 1.66
C ARG A 131 -11.09 15.75 1.04
N LYS A 132 -10.68 14.58 0.55
CA LYS A 132 -11.59 13.51 0.10
C LYS A 132 -12.51 13.08 1.23
N ALA A 133 -11.99 12.81 2.43
CA ALA A 133 -12.79 12.48 3.60
C ALA A 133 -13.78 13.59 3.98
N GLN A 134 -13.37 14.87 3.91
CA GLN A 134 -14.26 16.00 4.16
C GLN A 134 -15.40 16.08 3.14
N LEU A 135 -15.08 15.97 1.84
CA LEU A 135 -16.08 15.98 0.76
C LEU A 135 -17.06 14.81 0.87
N LEU A 136 -16.57 13.62 1.25
CA LEU A 136 -17.44 12.47 1.51
C LEU A 136 -18.40 12.74 2.67
N ARG A 137 -17.94 13.35 3.77
CA ARG A 137 -18.83 13.73 4.89
C ARG A 137 -19.89 14.75 4.46
N GLN A 138 -19.50 15.75 3.67
CA GLN A 138 -20.44 16.73 3.11
C GLN A 138 -21.47 16.06 2.18
N ALA A 139 -21.02 15.14 1.33
CA ALA A 139 -21.90 14.37 0.46
C ALA A 139 -22.91 13.50 1.23
N ILE A 140 -22.46 12.89 2.35
CA ILE A 140 -23.34 12.13 3.26
C ILE A 140 -24.41 13.06 3.86
N ASP A 141 -24.02 14.25 4.30
CA ASP A 141 -24.95 15.20 4.91
C ASP A 141 -26.02 15.66 3.92
N GLN A 142 -25.61 16.02 2.70
CA GLN A 142 -26.52 16.38 1.62
C GLN A 142 -27.42 15.21 1.22
N TRP A 143 -26.88 13.99 1.19
CA TRP A 143 -27.66 12.79 0.90
C TRP A 143 -28.72 12.51 1.96
N ILE A 144 -28.39 12.69 3.25
CA ILE A 144 -29.33 12.54 4.36
C ILE A 144 -30.48 13.56 4.25
N GLU A 145 -30.17 14.81 3.94
CA GLU A 145 -31.16 15.87 3.76
C GLU A 145 -32.08 15.60 2.57
N ALA A 146 -31.53 15.10 1.45
CA ALA A 146 -32.29 14.76 0.27
C ALA A 146 -33.11 13.45 0.41
N ASN A 147 -32.67 12.51 1.25
CA ASN A 147 -33.26 11.17 1.39
C ASN A 147 -33.64 10.83 2.85
N PRO A 148 -34.49 11.64 3.51
CA PRO A 148 -34.79 11.47 4.94
C PRO A 148 -35.49 10.13 5.24
N THR A 149 -36.32 9.62 4.33
CA THR A 149 -37.05 8.35 4.49
C THR A 149 -36.11 7.15 4.51
N LEU A 150 -35.17 7.07 3.55
CA LEU A 150 -34.16 6.00 3.49
C LEU A 150 -33.21 6.07 4.69
N PHE A 151 -32.79 7.27 5.10
CA PHE A 151 -31.97 7.43 6.30
C PHE A 151 -32.70 6.93 7.55
N GLN A 152 -33.98 7.24 7.71
CA GLN A 152 -34.79 6.74 8.83
C GLN A 152 -34.96 5.22 8.79
N GLN A 153 -35.08 4.61 7.62
CA GLN A 153 -35.12 3.15 7.48
C GLN A 153 -33.82 2.49 7.94
N LEU A 154 -32.67 3.02 7.53
CA LEU A 154 -31.35 2.54 8.00
C LEU A 154 -31.18 2.75 9.51
N LEU A 155 -31.63 3.89 10.04
CA LEU A 155 -31.52 4.23 11.46
C LEU A 155 -32.33 3.26 12.34
N ARG A 156 -33.53 2.90 11.91
CA ARG A 156 -34.36 1.88 12.57
C ARG A 156 -33.65 0.53 12.58
N GLY A 157 -33.06 0.12 11.46
CA GLY A 157 -32.31 -1.13 11.36
C GLY A 157 -33.12 -2.32 11.89
N THR A 158 -32.44 -3.22 12.61
CA THR A 158 -33.06 -4.37 13.29
C THR A 158 -33.17 -4.15 14.80
N GLY A 159 -34.27 -4.63 15.39
CA GLY A 159 -34.45 -4.68 16.84
C GLY A 159 -34.39 -3.33 17.57
N PHE A 160 -34.85 -2.23 16.96
CA PHE A 160 -34.90 -0.91 17.59
C PHE A 160 -36.21 -0.71 18.36
N ASP A 161 -36.08 -0.29 19.62
CA ASP A 161 -37.17 -0.07 20.57
C ASP A 161 -37.62 1.40 20.66
N GLY A 162 -36.94 2.32 19.97
CA GLY A 162 -37.29 3.75 19.94
C GLY A 162 -36.57 4.60 20.99
N GLU A 163 -35.63 4.06 21.76
CA GLU A 163 -34.92 4.83 22.79
C GLU A 163 -34.07 5.96 22.16
N LEU A 164 -34.22 7.19 22.66
CA LEU A 164 -33.56 8.38 22.12
C LEU A 164 -32.02 8.29 22.18
N ALA A 165 -31.46 7.75 23.27
CA ALA A 165 -30.02 7.60 23.41
C ALA A 165 -29.44 6.63 22.37
N GLU A 166 -30.12 5.51 22.14
CA GLU A 166 -29.77 4.54 21.11
C GLU A 166 -29.98 5.11 19.70
N GLN A 167 -31.02 5.92 19.49
CA GLN A 167 -31.25 6.64 18.23
C GLN A 167 -30.07 7.57 17.89
N LEU A 168 -29.62 8.37 18.86
CA LEU A 168 -28.48 9.29 18.67
C LEU A 168 -27.18 8.52 18.41
N ARG A 169 -26.95 7.42 19.14
CA ARG A 169 -25.79 6.54 18.93
C ARG A 169 -25.80 5.95 17.53
N ARG A 170 -26.90 5.32 17.10
CA ARG A 170 -27.05 4.75 15.75
C ARG A 170 -26.91 5.81 14.68
N SER A 171 -27.48 7.00 14.88
CA SER A 171 -27.36 8.10 13.92
C SER A 171 -25.89 8.52 13.73
N SER A 172 -25.12 8.60 14.81
CA SER A 172 -23.70 8.95 14.73
C SER A 172 -22.90 7.86 14.01
N VAL A 173 -23.09 6.59 14.37
CA VAL A 173 -22.41 5.45 13.73
C VAL A 173 -22.79 5.32 12.25
N LEU A 174 -24.07 5.45 11.93
CA LEU A 174 -24.58 5.38 10.56
C LEU A 174 -23.96 6.47 9.68
N ARG A 175 -23.95 7.72 10.16
CA ARG A 175 -23.41 8.88 9.43
C ARG A 175 -21.89 8.85 9.32
N ASN A 176 -21.18 8.59 10.42
CA ASN A 176 -19.73 8.78 10.50
C ASN A 176 -18.90 7.54 10.15
N GLU A 177 -19.50 6.34 10.26
CA GLU A 177 -18.80 5.08 10.04
C GLU A 177 -19.42 4.30 8.87
N PHE A 178 -20.70 3.95 8.94
CA PHE A 178 -21.32 3.07 7.92
C PHE A 178 -21.42 3.73 6.54
N LEU A 179 -22.11 4.86 6.41
CA LEU A 179 -22.27 5.57 5.14
C LEU A 179 -20.92 6.05 4.59
N PHE A 180 -20.01 6.44 5.49
CA PHE A 180 -18.65 6.81 5.13
C PHE A 180 -17.87 5.65 4.51
N GLU A 181 -17.86 4.48 5.17
CA GLU A 181 -17.18 3.29 4.64
C GLU A 181 -17.88 2.74 3.39
N LEU A 182 -19.21 2.81 3.31
CA LEU A 182 -19.99 2.46 2.12
C LEU A 182 -19.56 3.32 0.93
N ALA A 183 -19.55 4.65 1.08
CA ALA A 183 -19.13 5.59 0.04
C ALA A 183 -17.67 5.38 -0.34
N LYS A 184 -16.78 5.28 0.64
CA LYS A 184 -15.34 5.06 0.44
C LYS A 184 -15.04 3.74 -0.29
N THR A 185 -15.89 2.73 -0.14
CA THR A 185 -15.73 1.42 -0.78
C THR A 185 -16.35 1.38 -2.18
N LEU A 186 -17.60 1.86 -2.33
CA LEU A 186 -18.36 1.69 -3.56
C LEU A 186 -18.10 2.79 -4.59
N ILE A 187 -17.84 4.04 -4.19
CA ILE A 187 -17.58 5.12 -5.16
C ILE A 187 -16.36 4.82 -6.04
N PRO A 188 -15.18 4.44 -5.49
CA PRO A 188 -14.05 4.06 -6.33
C PRO A 188 -14.36 2.87 -7.24
N GLU A 189 -15.14 1.90 -6.75
CA GLU A 189 -15.52 0.72 -7.53
C GLU A 189 -16.42 1.08 -8.73
N ILE A 190 -17.42 1.95 -8.52
CA ILE A 190 -18.29 2.50 -9.58
C ILE A 190 -17.45 3.27 -10.60
N LYS A 191 -16.59 4.19 -10.13
CA LYS A 191 -15.68 4.96 -10.99
C LYS A 191 -14.73 4.06 -11.78
N SER A 192 -14.18 3.03 -11.14
CA SER A 192 -13.29 2.04 -11.77
C SER A 192 -13.97 1.17 -12.83
N SER A 193 -15.26 1.37 -13.06
CA SER A 193 -16.02 0.70 -14.11
C SER A 193 -16.33 1.60 -15.31
N GLY A 194 -15.95 2.88 -15.26
CA GLY A 194 -16.25 3.81 -16.34
C GLY A 194 -17.56 4.58 -16.20
N LEU A 195 -18.35 4.34 -15.14
CA LEU A 195 -19.74 4.80 -15.05
C LEU A 195 -19.87 6.14 -14.32
N SER A 196 -20.67 7.05 -14.88
CA SER A 196 -21.16 8.22 -14.15
C SER A 196 -22.28 7.84 -13.16
N PRO A 197 -22.67 8.72 -12.21
CA PRO A 197 -23.78 8.44 -11.31
C PRO A 197 -25.10 8.13 -12.04
N ALA A 198 -25.33 8.73 -13.20
CA ALA A 198 -26.51 8.50 -14.03
C ALA A 198 -26.43 7.15 -14.75
N ASP A 199 -25.31 6.87 -15.44
CA ASP A 199 -25.11 5.59 -16.13
C ASP A 199 -25.17 4.41 -15.15
N PHE A 200 -24.68 4.63 -13.93
CA PHE A 200 -24.75 3.64 -12.86
C PHE A 200 -26.18 3.36 -12.42
N ALA A 201 -27.03 4.39 -12.28
CA ALA A 201 -28.44 4.22 -11.96
C ALA A 201 -29.18 3.42 -13.05
N ASP A 202 -28.96 3.77 -14.31
CA ASP A 202 -29.56 3.07 -15.45
C ASP A 202 -29.12 1.60 -15.49
N ARG A 203 -27.83 1.34 -15.26
CA ARG A 203 -27.27 -0.02 -15.22
C ARG A 203 -27.85 -0.88 -14.10
N LEU A 204 -28.19 -0.27 -12.96
CA LEU A 204 -28.75 -0.97 -11.81
C LEU A 204 -30.27 -1.08 -11.83
N SER A 205 -30.96 -0.32 -12.67
CA SER A 205 -32.42 -0.41 -12.83
C SER A 205 -32.95 -1.85 -12.96
N PRO A 206 -32.33 -2.76 -13.74
CA PRO A 206 -32.78 -4.15 -13.85
C PRO A 206 -32.36 -5.06 -12.67
N TRP A 207 -31.51 -4.59 -11.75
CA TRP A 207 -30.99 -5.40 -10.64
C TRP A 207 -31.90 -5.32 -9.41
N PRO A 208 -32.29 -6.47 -8.82
CA PRO A 208 -33.14 -6.48 -7.64
C PRO A 208 -32.41 -5.93 -6.42
N VAL A 209 -33.17 -5.27 -5.53
CA VAL A 209 -32.70 -4.94 -4.19
C VAL A 209 -32.57 -6.23 -3.40
N LEU A 210 -31.40 -6.44 -2.78
CA LEU A 210 -31.12 -7.64 -1.99
C LEU A 210 -31.20 -7.32 -0.50
N GLY A 211 -32.10 -8.00 0.19
CA GLY A 211 -32.42 -7.71 1.60
C GLY A 211 -33.23 -6.43 1.75
N ASP A 212 -33.18 -5.84 2.95
CA ASP A 212 -34.09 -4.76 3.34
C ASP A 212 -33.59 -3.36 2.97
N TYR A 213 -32.37 -3.21 2.45
CA TYR A 213 -31.72 -1.91 2.24
C TYR A 213 -31.21 -1.76 0.80
N PRO A 214 -31.61 -0.70 0.06
CA PRO A 214 -31.15 -0.46 -1.31
C PRO A 214 -29.75 0.17 -1.34
N LEU A 215 -28.73 -0.57 -0.86
CA LEU A 215 -27.37 -0.05 -0.65
C LEU A 215 -26.71 0.50 -1.91
N LEU A 216 -27.00 -0.07 -3.08
CA LEU A 216 -26.47 0.42 -4.34
C LEU A 216 -27.10 1.75 -4.78
N VAL A 217 -28.39 1.96 -4.49
CA VAL A 217 -29.07 3.25 -4.71
C VAL A 217 -28.52 4.32 -3.77
N ILE A 218 -28.29 3.95 -2.50
CA ILE A 218 -27.63 4.82 -1.52
C ILE A 218 -26.23 5.21 -2.03
N ALA A 219 -25.45 4.25 -2.51
CA ALA A 219 -24.11 4.50 -3.05
C ALA A 219 -24.13 5.40 -4.29
N GLN A 220 -25.13 5.23 -5.18
CA GLN A 220 -25.33 6.09 -6.35
C GLN A 220 -25.58 7.56 -5.94
N GLY A 221 -26.49 7.79 -4.98
CA GLY A 221 -26.77 9.15 -4.49
C GLY A 221 -25.56 9.78 -3.78
N LEU A 222 -24.85 9.01 -2.95
CA LEU A 222 -23.60 9.46 -2.32
C LEU A 222 -22.53 9.80 -3.36
N TYR A 223 -22.43 9.02 -4.43
CA TYR A 223 -21.51 9.27 -5.53
C TYR A 223 -21.85 10.60 -6.23
N GLU A 224 -23.13 10.84 -6.53
CA GLU A 224 -23.59 12.08 -7.16
C GLU A 224 -23.17 13.33 -6.37
N PHE A 225 -23.51 13.39 -5.08
CA PHE A 225 -23.11 14.53 -4.23
C PHE A 225 -21.59 14.67 -4.10
N TYR A 226 -20.87 13.55 -4.01
CA TYR A 226 -19.41 13.58 -3.95
C TYR A 226 -18.79 14.15 -5.24
N GLN A 227 -19.30 13.75 -6.41
CA GLN A 227 -18.81 14.23 -7.70
C GLN A 227 -19.11 15.72 -7.91
N VAL A 228 -20.29 16.19 -7.48
CA VAL A 228 -20.64 17.62 -7.47
C VAL A 228 -19.68 18.39 -6.56
N GLY A 229 -19.40 17.89 -5.35
CA GLY A 229 -18.46 18.52 -4.43
C GLY A 229 -17.03 18.60 -4.96
N LEU A 230 -16.56 17.57 -5.68
CA LEU A 230 -15.29 17.60 -6.39
C LEU A 230 -15.27 18.69 -7.48
N GLN A 231 -16.31 18.74 -8.33
CA GLN A 231 -16.42 19.71 -9.41
C GLN A 231 -16.46 21.16 -8.91
N GLN A 232 -17.27 21.44 -7.87
CA GLN A 232 -17.38 22.78 -7.27
C GLN A 232 -16.06 23.28 -6.66
N ALA A 233 -15.24 22.35 -6.17
CA ALA A 233 -13.92 22.66 -5.62
C ALA A 233 -12.80 22.63 -6.67
N SER A 234 -13.12 22.37 -7.95
CA SER A 234 -12.16 22.09 -9.02
C SER A 234 -11.12 21.05 -8.61
N LEU A 235 -11.60 19.96 -8.02
CA LEU A 235 -10.81 18.82 -7.56
C LEU A 235 -11.12 17.57 -8.38
N ILE A 236 -10.12 16.71 -8.50
CA ILE A 236 -10.27 15.35 -9.03
C ILE A 236 -9.60 14.34 -8.11
N ASP A 237 -10.02 13.08 -8.19
CA ASP A 237 -9.28 11.96 -7.60
C ASP A 237 -8.49 11.15 -8.64
N PHE A 238 -7.80 10.12 -8.14
CA PHE A 238 -7.01 9.22 -8.99
C PHE A 238 -7.87 8.45 -9.99
N ASP A 239 -9.11 8.10 -9.64
CA ASP A 239 -10.01 7.38 -10.52
C ASP A 239 -10.49 8.29 -11.66
N ASP A 240 -10.78 9.56 -11.37
CA ASP A 240 -11.11 10.58 -12.37
C ASP A 240 -10.00 10.78 -13.41
N MET A 241 -8.73 10.67 -12.98
CA MET A 241 -7.58 10.77 -13.87
C MET A 241 -7.55 9.62 -14.88
N VAL A 242 -7.79 8.38 -14.44
CA VAL A 242 -7.85 7.21 -15.32
C VAL A 242 -9.07 7.27 -16.23
N LEU A 243 -10.24 7.67 -15.69
CA LEU A 243 -11.48 7.84 -16.45
C LEU A 243 -11.29 8.83 -17.60
N SER A 244 -10.64 9.96 -17.32
CA SER A 244 -10.41 11.01 -18.30
C SER A 244 -9.45 10.55 -19.41
N ALA A 245 -8.46 9.73 -19.08
CA ALA A 245 -7.59 9.11 -20.08
C ALA A 245 -8.37 8.12 -20.96
N VAL A 246 -9.25 7.30 -20.38
CA VAL A 246 -10.11 6.39 -21.13
C VAL A 246 -11.04 7.15 -22.08
N ARG A 247 -11.65 8.25 -21.63
CA ARG A 247 -12.49 9.12 -22.49
C ARG A 247 -11.73 9.68 -23.69
N VAL A 248 -10.48 10.12 -23.49
CA VAL A 248 -9.61 10.55 -24.62
C VAL A 248 -9.39 9.39 -25.59
N LEU A 249 -9.13 8.18 -25.09
CA LEU A 249 -8.95 7.00 -25.93
C LEU A 249 -10.26 6.49 -26.54
N ASP A 250 -11.44 6.84 -26.04
CA ASP A 250 -12.71 6.52 -26.69
C ASP A 250 -12.90 7.29 -27.99
N ASN A 251 -12.22 8.42 -28.17
CA ASN A 251 -12.11 9.08 -29.46
C ASN A 251 -11.18 8.27 -30.41
N PRO A 252 -11.67 7.77 -31.56
CA PRO A 252 -10.88 6.90 -32.44
C PRO A 252 -9.64 7.59 -33.04
N GLN A 253 -9.69 8.90 -33.26
CA GLN A 253 -8.57 9.66 -33.83
C GLN A 253 -7.46 9.82 -32.79
N ALA A 254 -7.81 10.24 -31.57
CA ALA A 254 -6.85 10.33 -30.47
C ALA A 254 -6.22 8.97 -30.14
N ARG A 255 -7.05 7.90 -30.10
CA ARG A 255 -6.57 6.52 -29.91
C ARG A 255 -5.55 6.12 -30.96
N ARG A 256 -5.83 6.34 -32.24
CA ARG A 256 -4.91 6.01 -33.35
C ARG A 256 -3.59 6.77 -33.26
N THR A 257 -3.64 8.06 -32.91
CA THR A 257 -2.43 8.85 -32.70
C THR A 257 -1.54 8.23 -31.63
N TRP A 258 -2.12 7.86 -30.48
CA TRP A 258 -1.41 7.15 -29.42
C TRP A 258 -0.88 5.80 -29.88
N GLN A 259 -1.74 4.92 -30.40
CA GLN A 259 -1.36 3.58 -30.88
C GLN A 259 -0.26 3.61 -31.94
N SER A 260 -0.24 4.64 -32.81
CA SER A 260 0.79 4.78 -33.85
C SER A 260 2.19 5.07 -33.30
N SER A 261 2.29 5.61 -32.09
CA SER A 261 3.56 5.92 -31.42
C SER A 261 4.03 4.81 -30.47
N ILE A 262 3.18 3.81 -30.20
CA ILE A 262 3.44 2.72 -29.25
C ILE A 262 3.85 1.47 -30.00
N LEU A 263 4.93 0.84 -29.55
CA LEU A 263 5.40 -0.45 -30.05
C LEU A 263 4.60 -1.58 -29.41
N ALA A 264 4.57 -1.59 -28.07
CA ALA A 264 3.82 -2.52 -27.23
C ALA A 264 3.70 -1.96 -25.80
N LEU A 265 2.82 -2.57 -25.00
CA LEU A 265 2.61 -2.27 -23.59
C LEU A 265 3.00 -3.47 -22.74
N PHE A 266 3.87 -3.28 -21.76
CA PHE A 266 4.24 -4.29 -20.77
C PHE A 266 3.78 -3.81 -19.39
N GLU A 267 2.92 -4.56 -18.73
CA GLU A 267 2.42 -4.28 -17.38
C GLU A 267 3.10 -5.18 -16.35
N ASP A 268 3.66 -4.58 -15.28
CA ASP A 268 4.13 -5.28 -14.07
C ASP A 268 3.06 -5.19 -12.96
N GLU A 269 3.04 -6.20 -12.09
CA GLU A 269 2.06 -6.36 -11.00
C GLU A 269 0.59 -6.33 -11.47
N ALA A 270 0.31 -6.97 -12.61
CA ALA A 270 -1.00 -6.97 -13.26
C ALA A 270 -2.16 -7.49 -12.38
N GLN A 271 -1.88 -8.21 -11.30
CA GLN A 271 -2.89 -8.65 -10.34
C GLN A 271 -3.45 -7.52 -9.45
N ASP A 272 -2.77 -6.37 -9.38
CA ASP A 272 -3.16 -5.20 -8.57
C ASP A 272 -3.87 -4.12 -9.40
N SER A 273 -4.08 -4.36 -10.69
CA SER A 273 -4.73 -3.40 -11.59
C SER A 273 -6.26 -3.43 -11.44
N SER A 274 -6.88 -2.26 -11.50
CA SER A 274 -8.33 -2.10 -11.50
C SER A 274 -8.94 -2.42 -12.87
N PRO A 275 -10.25 -2.70 -12.97
CA PRO A 275 -10.92 -2.91 -14.26
C PRO A 275 -10.71 -1.73 -15.23
N LEU A 276 -10.80 -0.50 -14.74
CA LEU A 276 -10.56 0.70 -15.54
C LEU A 276 -9.14 0.81 -16.07
N GLN A 277 -8.15 0.42 -15.26
CA GLN A 277 -6.74 0.42 -15.68
C GLN A 277 -6.49 -0.64 -16.76
N MET A 278 -7.10 -1.82 -16.64
CA MET A 278 -7.05 -2.84 -17.70
C MET A 278 -7.69 -2.30 -18.99
N GLN A 279 -8.88 -1.70 -18.88
CA GLN A 279 -9.57 -1.07 -19.99
C GLN A 279 -8.76 0.04 -20.68
N LEU A 280 -8.02 0.85 -19.90
CA LEU A 280 -7.09 1.85 -20.42
C LEU A 280 -6.00 1.18 -21.26
N LEU A 281 -5.37 0.13 -20.73
CA LEU A 281 -4.28 -0.58 -21.41
C LEU A 281 -4.77 -1.29 -22.69
N GLU A 282 -5.94 -1.90 -22.67
CA GLU A 282 -6.53 -2.55 -23.85
C GLU A 282 -6.87 -1.55 -24.96
N ARG A 283 -7.40 -0.38 -24.62
CA ARG A 283 -7.67 0.70 -25.59
C ARG A 283 -6.39 1.32 -26.13
N LEU A 284 -5.35 1.42 -25.29
CA LEU A 284 -4.07 2.03 -25.65
C LEU A 284 -3.19 1.08 -26.47
N ALA A 285 -3.29 -0.23 -26.25
CA ALA A 285 -2.46 -1.24 -26.92
C ALA A 285 -2.64 -1.17 -28.44
N PRO A 286 -1.54 -1.11 -29.21
CA PRO A 286 -1.61 -1.30 -30.65
C PRO A 286 -2.15 -2.68 -31.00
N VAL A 287 -2.85 -2.78 -32.12
CA VAL A 287 -3.42 -4.04 -32.63
C VAL A 287 -2.58 -4.54 -33.80
N THR A 288 -2.26 -5.84 -33.82
CA THR A 288 -1.56 -6.49 -34.95
C THR A 288 -2.48 -6.68 -36.15
N THR A 289 -1.91 -7.06 -37.29
CA THR A 289 -2.68 -7.48 -38.48
C THR A 289 -3.65 -8.62 -38.17
N ASP A 290 -3.29 -9.51 -37.24
CA ASP A 290 -4.08 -10.65 -36.80
C ASP A 290 -5.05 -10.31 -35.65
N GLN A 291 -5.36 -9.02 -35.48
CA GLN A 291 -6.29 -8.51 -34.46
C GLN A 291 -5.89 -8.81 -33.00
N GLN A 292 -4.60 -9.02 -32.72
CA GLN A 292 -4.11 -9.22 -31.35
C GLN A 292 -3.56 -7.93 -30.74
N LEU A 293 -3.83 -7.70 -29.45
CA LEU A 293 -3.26 -6.57 -28.73
C LEU A 293 -1.77 -6.82 -28.46
N GLN A 294 -0.94 -5.81 -28.72
CA GLN A 294 0.48 -5.78 -28.35
C GLN A 294 0.63 -5.48 -26.85
N LEU A 295 0.16 -6.41 -26.02
CA LEU A 295 0.03 -6.26 -24.57
C LEU A 295 0.59 -7.48 -23.83
N VAL A 296 1.61 -7.25 -23.00
CA VAL A 296 2.19 -8.25 -22.10
C VAL A 296 1.80 -7.89 -20.68
N ARG A 297 1.19 -8.82 -19.93
CA ARG A 297 0.82 -8.61 -18.53
C ARG A 297 1.55 -9.61 -17.64
N VAL A 298 2.32 -9.10 -16.68
CA VAL A 298 3.14 -9.88 -15.76
C VAL A 298 2.63 -9.70 -14.34
N GLY A 299 2.39 -10.79 -13.63
CA GLY A 299 1.86 -10.73 -12.26
C GLY A 299 1.88 -12.06 -11.53
N ASP A 300 1.52 -12.02 -10.25
CA ASP A 300 1.33 -13.20 -9.40
C ASP A 300 -0.13 -13.26 -8.92
N PRO A 301 -0.98 -14.16 -9.47
CA PRO A 301 -2.39 -14.24 -9.11
C PRO A 301 -2.63 -14.70 -7.65
N ASN A 302 -1.61 -15.28 -7.01
CA ASN A 302 -1.65 -15.73 -5.61
C ASN A 302 -1.22 -14.63 -4.63
N GLN A 303 -0.70 -13.49 -5.11
CA GLN A 303 -0.35 -12.32 -4.29
C GLN A 303 -1.34 -11.14 -4.42
N ALA A 304 -2.53 -11.35 -4.97
CA ALA A 304 -3.54 -10.30 -5.14
C ALA A 304 -4.29 -9.99 -3.83
N ILE A 305 -3.68 -9.22 -2.93
CA ILE A 305 -4.13 -8.98 -1.54
C ILE A 305 -4.70 -7.57 -1.29
N ASN A 306 -5.00 -6.83 -2.37
CA ASN A 306 -5.45 -5.44 -2.28
C ASN A 306 -6.95 -5.28 -2.59
N SER A 307 -7.66 -6.38 -2.89
CA SER A 307 -9.05 -6.32 -3.35
C SER A 307 -10.00 -5.77 -2.30
N THR A 308 -9.74 -5.94 -1.00
CA THR A 308 -10.66 -5.45 0.05
C THR A 308 -10.59 -3.93 0.23
N PHE A 309 -9.47 -3.27 -0.12
CA PHE A 309 -9.27 -1.82 0.13
C PHE A 309 -9.07 -0.98 -1.13
N THR A 310 -8.96 -1.62 -2.30
CA THR A 310 -8.81 -0.97 -3.60
C THR A 310 -9.76 -1.60 -4.61
N SER A 311 -10.01 -0.93 -5.72
CA SER A 311 -10.85 -1.48 -6.82
C SER A 311 -10.14 -2.51 -7.69
N ALA A 312 -8.97 -3.01 -7.28
CA ALA A 312 -8.35 -4.17 -7.90
C ALA A 312 -9.23 -5.41 -7.69
N ASP A 313 -9.32 -6.24 -8.72
CA ASP A 313 -9.99 -7.53 -8.64
C ASP A 313 -9.10 -8.63 -9.25
N PRO A 314 -8.67 -9.64 -8.45
CA PRO A 314 -7.86 -10.77 -8.90
C PRO A 314 -8.44 -11.51 -10.11
N LEU A 315 -9.76 -11.46 -10.28
CA LEU A 315 -10.49 -12.11 -11.36
C LEU A 315 -9.99 -11.67 -12.74
N PHE A 316 -9.72 -10.39 -12.96
CA PHE A 316 -9.36 -9.89 -14.29
C PHE A 316 -8.01 -10.41 -14.78
N PHE A 317 -7.00 -10.45 -13.90
CA PHE A 317 -5.71 -11.02 -14.26
C PHE A 317 -5.80 -12.54 -14.46
N ARG A 318 -6.59 -13.24 -13.63
CA ARG A 318 -6.84 -14.69 -13.81
C ARG A 318 -7.52 -14.99 -15.15
N GLN A 319 -8.56 -14.23 -15.51
CA GLN A 319 -9.24 -14.35 -16.80
C GLN A 319 -8.31 -14.06 -17.97
N PHE A 320 -7.45 -13.03 -17.86
CA PHE A 320 -6.45 -12.75 -18.89
C PHE A 320 -5.47 -13.93 -19.06
N CYS A 321 -4.99 -14.51 -17.95
CA CYS A 321 -4.18 -15.73 -17.99
C CYS A 321 -4.91 -16.89 -18.67
N GLU A 322 -6.17 -17.15 -18.34
CA GLU A 322 -6.98 -18.22 -18.95
C GLU A 322 -7.23 -18.00 -20.46
N GLN A 323 -7.49 -16.75 -20.87
CA GLN A 323 -7.66 -16.40 -22.27
C GLN A 323 -6.36 -16.56 -23.07
N CYS A 324 -5.22 -16.17 -22.51
CA CYS A 324 -3.91 -16.39 -23.11
C CYS A 324 -3.55 -17.88 -23.14
N ASP A 325 -3.89 -18.66 -22.11
CA ASP A 325 -3.64 -20.10 -22.04
C ASP A 325 -4.34 -20.85 -23.19
N ARG A 326 -5.61 -20.53 -23.47
CA ARG A 326 -6.36 -21.06 -24.63
C ARG A 326 -5.70 -20.78 -25.98
N ARG A 327 -4.83 -19.77 -26.06
CA ARG A 327 -4.08 -19.38 -27.26
C ARG A 327 -2.61 -19.80 -27.20
N GLN A 328 -2.20 -20.58 -26.20
CA GLN A 328 -0.79 -20.95 -25.95
C GLN A 328 0.13 -19.74 -25.73
N GLN A 329 -0.41 -18.68 -25.15
CA GLN A 329 0.24 -17.39 -24.85
C GLN A 329 0.38 -17.15 -23.33
N LEU A 330 0.27 -18.20 -22.53
CA LEU A 330 0.55 -18.16 -21.10
C LEU A 330 1.95 -18.70 -20.82
N VAL A 331 2.75 -17.91 -20.13
CA VAL A 331 4.10 -18.27 -19.67
C VAL A 331 4.10 -18.39 -18.16
N MET A 332 4.68 -19.47 -17.65
CA MET A 332 4.81 -19.73 -16.22
C MET A 332 6.22 -19.37 -15.75
N PHE A 333 6.32 -18.51 -14.74
CA PHE A 333 7.56 -18.31 -13.98
C PHE A 333 7.39 -19.02 -12.63
N ASP A 334 7.66 -20.32 -12.59
CA ASP A 334 7.51 -21.17 -11.42
C ASP A 334 8.82 -21.38 -10.62
N GLN A 335 9.97 -21.06 -11.22
CA GLN A 335 11.29 -21.19 -10.57
C GLN A 335 11.72 -19.94 -9.79
N ALA A 336 12.04 -20.11 -8.50
CA ALA A 336 12.54 -19.07 -7.61
C ALA A 336 13.71 -19.55 -6.75
N GLY A 337 14.74 -18.70 -6.58
CA GLY A 337 15.90 -18.97 -5.72
C GLY A 337 15.92 -18.12 -4.46
N ARG A 338 14.83 -17.43 -4.13
CA ARG A 338 14.80 -16.40 -3.07
C ARG A 338 14.85 -16.96 -1.64
N SER A 339 14.30 -18.15 -1.41
CA SER A 339 14.10 -18.71 -0.06
C SER A 339 14.62 -20.14 0.05
N SER A 340 14.82 -20.60 1.27
CA SER A 340 15.23 -21.97 1.53
C SER A 340 14.15 -22.97 1.03
N PRO A 341 14.54 -24.16 0.55
CA PRO A 341 13.58 -25.15 0.06
C PRO A 341 12.51 -25.56 1.09
N THR A 342 12.82 -25.49 2.40
CA THR A 342 11.84 -25.76 3.46
C THR A 342 10.72 -24.73 3.51
N ILE A 343 11.03 -23.45 3.31
CA ILE A 343 10.02 -22.37 3.26
C ILE A 343 9.13 -22.54 2.02
N PHE A 344 9.71 -22.87 0.85
CA PHE A 344 8.93 -23.18 -0.35
C PHE A 344 7.99 -24.36 -0.15
N ARG A 345 8.46 -25.45 0.47
CA ARG A 345 7.61 -26.61 0.80
C ARG A 345 6.45 -26.22 1.71
N ALA A 346 6.69 -25.40 2.75
CA ALA A 346 5.65 -24.93 3.65
C ALA A 346 4.60 -24.06 2.93
N ALA A 347 5.04 -23.10 2.12
CA ALA A 347 4.16 -22.21 1.36
C ALA A 347 3.33 -22.98 0.31
N ASN A 348 3.96 -23.89 -0.45
CA ASN A 348 3.28 -24.76 -1.42
C ASN A 348 2.27 -25.69 -0.72
N PHE A 349 2.61 -26.21 0.47
CA PHE A 349 1.70 -27.02 1.25
C PHE A 349 0.46 -26.23 1.68
N VAL A 350 0.63 -25.01 2.21
CA VAL A 350 -0.50 -24.16 2.61
C VAL A 350 -1.41 -23.87 1.41
N LEU A 351 -0.82 -23.49 0.27
CA LEU A 351 -1.55 -23.25 -0.97
C LEU A 351 -2.43 -24.44 -1.35
N GLN A 352 -1.83 -25.63 -1.46
CA GLN A 352 -2.52 -26.85 -1.85
C GLN A 352 -3.55 -27.29 -0.81
N TRP A 353 -3.20 -27.18 0.48
CA TRP A 353 -4.08 -27.59 1.57
C TRP A 353 -5.35 -26.72 1.60
N VAL A 354 -5.21 -25.39 1.47
CA VAL A 354 -6.33 -24.46 1.42
C VAL A 354 -7.24 -24.76 0.24
N ASN A 355 -6.68 -24.93 -0.97
CA ASN A 355 -7.48 -25.26 -2.16
C ASN A 355 -8.23 -26.60 -2.03
N ARG A 356 -7.61 -27.63 -1.43
CA ARG A 356 -8.24 -28.94 -1.22
C ARG A 356 -9.35 -28.93 -0.15
N HIS A 357 -9.23 -28.06 0.85
CA HIS A 357 -10.20 -27.94 1.94
C HIS A 357 -11.12 -26.74 1.76
N TRP A 358 -11.16 -26.17 0.55
CA TRP A 358 -12.01 -25.04 0.23
C TRP A 358 -13.46 -25.50 0.20
N ALA A 359 -14.29 -24.95 1.09
CA ALA A 359 -15.69 -25.36 1.25
C ALA A 359 -16.64 -24.66 0.26
N HIS A 360 -16.15 -23.70 -0.51
CA HIS A 360 -16.93 -22.93 -1.49
C HIS A 360 -16.65 -23.40 -2.92
N SER A 361 -17.29 -22.75 -3.90
CA SER A 361 -17.12 -23.11 -5.32
C SER A 361 -15.67 -22.97 -5.78
N ASP A 362 -15.30 -23.78 -6.78
CA ASP A 362 -13.94 -23.80 -7.34
C ASP A 362 -13.54 -22.47 -7.98
N SER A 363 -14.50 -21.71 -8.49
CA SER A 363 -14.29 -20.37 -9.04
C SER A 363 -13.82 -19.35 -8.00
N LEU A 364 -14.10 -19.60 -6.72
CA LEU A 364 -13.74 -18.71 -5.60
C LEU A 364 -12.47 -19.19 -4.89
N ARG A 365 -11.75 -20.18 -5.42
CA ARG A 365 -10.54 -20.71 -4.78
C ARG A 365 -9.51 -19.61 -4.52
N PRO A 366 -8.91 -19.58 -3.31
CA PRO A 366 -7.95 -18.55 -2.96
C PRO A 366 -6.74 -18.56 -3.89
N PHE A 367 -6.28 -19.73 -4.34
CA PHE A 367 -5.06 -19.85 -5.11
C PHE A 367 -5.29 -20.48 -6.49
N ARG A 368 -4.55 -19.99 -7.49
CA ARG A 368 -4.25 -20.76 -8.70
C ARG A 368 -3.22 -21.84 -8.32
N GLU A 369 -3.40 -23.05 -8.84
CA GLU A 369 -2.45 -24.15 -8.65
C GLU A 369 -1.12 -23.83 -9.36
N GLN A 370 -0.23 -23.17 -8.63
CA GLN A 370 1.09 -22.76 -9.11
C GLN A 370 2.08 -22.90 -7.95
N ALA A 371 2.82 -24.02 -7.95
CA ALA A 371 3.81 -24.30 -6.94
C ALA A 371 5.13 -23.57 -7.23
N ILE A 372 5.78 -23.08 -6.18
CA ILE A 372 7.15 -22.56 -6.26
C ILE A 372 8.11 -23.73 -6.42
N GLN A 373 8.93 -23.69 -7.47
CA GLN A 373 10.02 -24.63 -7.68
C GLN A 373 11.35 -23.95 -7.30
N PRO A 374 12.23 -24.61 -6.53
CA PRO A 374 13.58 -24.09 -6.33
C PRO A 374 14.32 -24.08 -7.67
N VAL A 375 15.22 -23.11 -7.83
CA VAL A 375 16.13 -23.07 -8.98
C VAL A 375 17.24 -24.11 -8.81
N ASP A 376 17.93 -24.43 -9.91
CA ASP A 376 19.07 -25.35 -9.87
C ASP A 376 20.32 -24.69 -9.24
N ALA A 377 21.29 -25.51 -8.83
CA ALA A 377 22.54 -25.04 -8.22
C ALA A 377 23.40 -24.17 -9.16
N GLU A 378 23.16 -24.25 -10.47
CA GLU A 378 23.84 -23.46 -11.51
C GLU A 378 23.11 -22.15 -11.84
N ASP A 379 22.02 -21.80 -11.12
CA ASP A 379 21.29 -20.54 -11.34
C ASP A 379 22.21 -19.33 -11.11
N PRO A 380 22.14 -18.31 -12.00
CA PRO A 380 23.01 -17.13 -11.89
C PRO A 380 22.71 -16.23 -10.69
N GLN A 381 21.59 -16.44 -9.99
CA GLN A 381 21.27 -15.69 -8.77
C GLN A 381 22.27 -16.02 -7.65
N LEU A 382 22.94 -14.98 -7.13
CA LEU A 382 23.80 -15.10 -5.96
C LEU A 382 23.01 -15.60 -4.74
N ASN A 383 23.58 -16.59 -4.04
CA ASN A 383 22.97 -17.23 -2.86
C ASN A 383 21.55 -17.75 -3.14
N ALA A 384 21.33 -18.33 -4.32
CA ALA A 384 20.08 -19.02 -4.64
C ALA A 384 19.82 -20.17 -3.65
N ASN A 385 18.55 -20.35 -3.27
CA ASN A 385 18.10 -21.37 -2.32
C ASN A 385 18.93 -21.36 -1.02
N PRO A 386 18.96 -20.22 -0.29
CA PRO A 386 19.86 -20.06 0.84
C PRO A 386 19.63 -21.15 1.90
N GLU A 387 20.72 -21.56 2.55
CA GLU A 387 20.67 -22.53 3.64
C GLU A 387 19.70 -22.07 4.75
N PRO A 388 18.90 -22.99 5.30
CA PRO A 388 17.97 -22.66 6.37
C PRO A 388 18.75 -22.18 7.60
N LEU A 389 18.19 -21.20 8.30
CA LEU A 389 18.66 -20.85 9.64
C LEU A 389 17.83 -21.65 10.65
N GLY A 390 18.51 -22.40 11.53
CA GLY A 390 17.84 -23.34 12.43
C GLY A 390 17.14 -24.46 11.63
N LEU A 391 15.85 -24.68 11.88
CA LEU A 391 15.05 -25.64 11.12
C LEU A 391 14.52 -25.09 9.79
N GLY A 392 14.74 -23.80 9.49
CA GLY A 392 14.19 -23.06 8.35
C GLY A 392 12.69 -22.74 8.46
N LEU A 393 11.92 -23.64 9.06
CA LEU A 393 10.54 -23.44 9.51
C LEU A 393 10.46 -23.79 11.00
N GLU A 394 9.93 -22.88 11.81
CA GLU A 394 9.70 -23.07 13.25
C GLU A 394 8.22 -22.79 13.57
N LEU A 395 7.52 -23.79 14.10
CA LEU A 395 6.09 -23.77 14.37
C LEU A 395 5.83 -23.86 15.88
N LEU A 396 5.25 -22.83 16.47
CA LEU A 396 5.06 -22.76 17.93
C LEU A 396 3.59 -22.58 18.30
N GLN A 397 3.17 -23.21 19.39
CA GLN A 397 1.88 -22.95 20.02
C GLN A 397 2.12 -22.67 21.50
N THR A 398 1.81 -21.46 21.96
CA THR A 398 2.05 -21.03 23.35
C THR A 398 0.74 -20.96 24.14
N GLU A 399 0.82 -20.87 25.47
CA GLU A 399 -0.40 -20.75 26.29
C GLU A 399 -1.08 -19.40 26.05
N THR A 400 -0.31 -18.31 26.02
CA THR A 400 -0.82 -16.94 25.86
C THR A 400 -0.06 -16.17 24.79
N THR A 401 -0.65 -15.08 24.29
CA THR A 401 0.03 -14.13 23.40
C THR A 401 1.23 -13.46 24.05
N ILE A 402 1.22 -13.29 25.39
CA ILE A 402 2.38 -12.75 26.13
C ILE A 402 3.55 -13.74 26.03
N ALA A 403 3.30 -15.03 26.27
CA ALA A 403 4.30 -16.07 26.11
C ALA A 403 4.80 -16.14 24.65
N THR A 404 3.94 -15.89 23.65
CA THR A 404 4.37 -15.77 22.25
C THR A 404 5.39 -14.65 22.05
N VAL A 405 5.13 -13.47 22.64
CA VAL A 405 6.05 -12.31 22.56
C VAL A 405 7.37 -12.60 23.26
N GLU A 406 7.34 -13.26 24.41
CA GLU A 406 8.56 -13.66 25.14
C GLU A 406 9.42 -14.65 24.33
N ARG A 407 8.80 -15.65 23.70
CA ARG A 407 9.48 -16.59 22.80
C ARG A 407 10.07 -15.90 21.58
N LEU A 408 9.31 -14.99 20.98
CA LEU A 408 9.76 -14.17 19.86
C LEU A 408 10.96 -13.30 20.26
N GLN A 409 10.90 -12.65 21.42
CA GLN A 409 11.98 -11.83 21.96
C GLN A 409 13.26 -12.65 22.13
N GLN A 410 13.16 -13.79 22.82
CA GLN A 410 14.32 -14.65 23.06
C GLN A 410 14.92 -15.13 21.73
N ARG A 411 14.06 -15.54 20.79
CA ARG A 411 14.52 -16.02 19.49
C ARG A 411 15.24 -14.92 18.71
N LEU A 412 14.74 -13.68 18.72
CA LEU A 412 15.44 -12.54 18.11
C LEU A 412 16.81 -12.32 18.76
N ILE A 413 16.90 -12.33 20.09
CA ILE A 413 18.18 -12.16 20.80
C ILE A 413 19.18 -13.25 20.37
N ASP A 414 18.76 -14.51 20.31
CA ASP A 414 19.63 -15.63 19.91
C ASP A 414 20.13 -15.48 18.46
N LEU A 415 19.27 -15.00 17.55
CA LEU A 415 19.63 -14.78 16.14
C LEU A 415 20.66 -13.67 15.99
N TYR A 416 20.47 -12.54 16.66
CA TYR A 416 21.37 -11.39 16.57
C TYR A 416 22.68 -11.63 17.32
N ALA A 417 22.67 -12.48 18.36
CA ALA A 417 23.89 -12.96 19.00
C ALA A 417 24.73 -13.84 18.06
N ALA A 418 24.09 -14.65 17.21
CA ALA A 418 24.77 -15.47 16.21
C ALA A 418 25.25 -14.67 14.99
N ASN A 419 24.45 -13.69 14.53
CA ASN A 419 24.81 -12.80 13.44
C ASN A 419 24.13 -11.43 13.60
N ALA A 420 24.93 -10.42 13.98
CA ALA A 420 24.46 -9.05 14.20
C ALA A 420 23.96 -8.34 12.94
N GLU A 421 24.30 -8.84 11.75
CA GLU A 421 23.85 -8.27 10.46
C GLU A 421 22.51 -8.85 9.97
N THR A 422 21.89 -9.77 10.74
CA THR A 422 20.64 -10.43 10.35
C THR A 422 19.54 -9.40 10.07
N GLN A 423 18.83 -9.58 8.96
CA GLN A 423 17.63 -8.81 8.63
C GLN A 423 16.40 -9.58 9.08
N ALA A 424 15.61 -9.01 10.00
CA ALA A 424 14.41 -9.66 10.51
C ALA A 424 13.17 -8.77 10.38
N ALA A 425 12.02 -9.39 10.13
CA ALA A 425 10.74 -8.71 10.16
C ALA A 425 9.71 -9.43 11.02
N ILE A 426 8.91 -8.64 11.75
CA ILE A 426 7.73 -9.12 12.46
C ILE A 426 6.51 -8.63 11.69
N LEU A 427 5.79 -9.56 11.06
CA LEU A 427 4.62 -9.24 10.24
C LEU A 427 3.34 -9.52 11.01
N VAL A 428 2.52 -8.49 11.14
CA VAL A 428 1.24 -8.54 11.87
C VAL A 428 0.05 -8.24 10.96
N ARG A 429 -1.16 -8.61 11.40
CA ARG A 429 -2.38 -8.39 10.61
C ARG A 429 -2.86 -6.94 10.67
N GLU A 430 -2.70 -6.25 11.80
CA GLU A 430 -3.19 -4.89 12.04
C GLU A 430 -2.14 -3.99 12.71
N ASN A 431 -2.21 -2.68 12.49
CA ASN A 431 -1.28 -1.70 13.09
C ASN A 431 -1.30 -1.70 14.64
N ARG A 432 -2.44 -2.03 15.25
CA ARG A 432 -2.54 -2.12 16.73
C ARG A 432 -1.65 -3.22 17.31
N GLN A 433 -1.48 -4.32 16.59
CA GLN A 433 -0.55 -5.40 16.97
C GLN A 433 0.90 -4.93 16.88
N ALA A 434 1.24 -4.11 15.87
CA ALA A 434 2.58 -3.56 15.70
C ALA A 434 2.96 -2.66 16.89
N HIS A 435 2.05 -1.76 17.26
CA HIS A 435 2.20 -0.89 18.43
C HIS A 435 2.37 -1.71 19.73
N TYR A 436 1.52 -2.72 19.95
CA TYR A 436 1.62 -3.62 21.10
C TYR A 436 2.98 -4.33 21.18
N LEU A 437 3.48 -4.83 20.06
CA LEU A 437 4.79 -5.47 19.99
C LEU A 437 5.92 -4.49 20.25
N ARG A 438 5.87 -3.30 19.64
CA ARG A 438 6.88 -2.26 19.84
C ARG A 438 7.01 -1.93 21.32
N ASP A 439 5.90 -1.64 21.99
CA ASP A 439 5.92 -1.24 23.40
C ASP A 439 6.51 -2.34 24.31
N ARG A 440 6.38 -3.62 23.93
CA ARG A 440 6.92 -4.76 24.67
C ARG A 440 8.36 -5.12 24.32
N LEU A 441 8.76 -4.94 23.06
CA LEU A 441 10.04 -5.41 22.54
C LEU A 441 11.12 -4.32 22.53
N THR A 442 10.76 -3.03 22.56
CA THR A 442 11.72 -1.93 22.43
C THR A 442 12.81 -1.99 23.50
N GLU A 443 12.43 -2.02 24.79
CA GLU A 443 13.40 -2.02 25.89
C GLU A 443 14.25 -3.32 25.94
N PRO A 444 13.67 -4.53 25.84
CA PRO A 444 14.46 -5.77 25.84
C PRO A 444 15.42 -5.90 24.66
N LEU A 445 15.00 -5.52 23.46
CA LEU A 445 15.85 -5.60 22.27
C LEU A 445 16.94 -4.51 22.28
N ALA A 446 16.63 -3.31 22.77
CA ALA A 446 17.64 -2.25 22.93
C ALA A 446 18.75 -2.67 23.92
N LYS A 447 18.40 -3.37 25.01
CA LYS A 447 19.40 -3.95 25.95
C LYS A 447 20.31 -4.98 25.29
N ALA A 448 19.82 -5.68 24.27
CA ALA A 448 20.60 -6.62 23.46
C ALA A 448 21.34 -5.95 22.29
N GLY A 449 21.26 -4.62 22.15
CA GLY A 449 21.89 -3.88 21.04
C GLY A 449 21.17 -4.01 19.70
N ILE A 450 19.91 -4.45 19.69
CA ILE A 450 19.13 -4.71 18.48
C ILE A 450 18.23 -3.50 18.19
N HIS A 451 18.33 -2.93 16.98
CA HIS A 451 17.51 -1.80 16.58
C HIS A 451 16.13 -2.25 16.11
N LEU A 452 15.08 -1.87 16.86
CA LEU A 452 13.69 -2.11 16.51
C LEU A 452 13.10 -0.91 15.79
N TRP A 453 12.38 -1.15 14.70
CA TRP A 453 11.78 -0.09 13.92
C TRP A 453 10.37 -0.44 13.46
N GLU A 454 9.41 0.47 13.65
CA GLU A 454 8.00 0.29 13.29
C GLU A 454 7.67 1.03 11.99
N ALA A 455 7.17 0.29 10.99
CA ALA A 455 6.65 0.84 9.75
C ALA A 455 5.23 1.38 9.92
N SER A 456 5.08 2.45 10.70
CA SER A 456 3.84 3.22 10.75
C SER A 456 3.96 4.41 9.78
N ASP A 457 2.94 4.68 8.94
CA ASP A 457 2.91 5.85 8.05
C ASP A 457 2.76 7.18 8.82
N ARG A 458 2.43 7.11 10.10
CA ARG A 458 2.13 8.29 10.91
C ARG A 458 3.38 8.95 11.49
N ASP A 459 4.41 8.19 11.85
CA ASP A 459 5.52 8.73 12.66
C ASP A 459 6.58 9.48 11.84
N ARG A 460 6.78 9.19 10.55
CA ARG A 460 7.80 9.90 9.74
C ARG A 460 7.31 11.22 9.15
N ASN A 461 6.11 11.21 8.56
CA ASN A 461 5.61 12.37 7.84
C ASN A 461 5.14 13.49 8.79
N ARG A 462 4.62 13.15 9.99
CA ARG A 462 4.15 14.16 10.95
C ARG A 462 5.21 14.67 11.92
N ARG A 463 6.21 13.86 12.26
CA ARG A 463 7.21 14.22 13.27
C ARG A 463 8.03 15.45 12.88
N ILE A 464 8.57 15.51 11.66
CA ILE A 464 9.39 16.66 11.23
C ILE A 464 8.59 17.96 11.24
N PRO A 465 7.41 18.05 10.60
CA PRO A 465 6.64 19.29 10.64
C PRO A 465 6.08 19.62 12.03
N GLU A 466 5.76 18.63 12.89
CA GLU A 466 5.37 18.86 14.30
C GLU A 466 6.53 19.45 15.11
N GLU A 467 7.75 18.92 14.94
CA GLU A 467 8.96 19.45 15.57
C GLU A 467 9.24 20.90 15.10
N MET A 468 9.13 21.14 13.79
CA MET A 468 9.27 22.48 13.20
C MET A 468 8.20 23.45 13.73
N LEU A 469 6.96 23.00 13.82
CA LEU A 469 5.85 23.81 14.32
C LEU A 469 6.08 24.21 15.77
N ALA A 470 6.47 23.28 16.64
CA ALA A 470 6.72 23.57 18.06
C ALA A 470 7.84 24.61 18.24
N LEU A 471 8.94 24.49 17.48
CA LEU A 471 10.06 25.44 17.53
C LEU A 471 9.69 26.81 16.96
N LEU A 472 8.97 26.86 15.84
CA LEU A 472 8.55 28.12 15.22
C LEU A 472 7.49 28.84 16.06
N GLN A 473 6.57 28.12 16.71
CA GLN A 473 5.59 28.70 17.62
C GLN A 473 6.27 29.34 18.84
N PHE A 474 7.30 28.68 19.40
CA PHE A 474 8.14 29.24 20.44
C PHE A 474 8.86 30.50 19.98
N ILE A 475 9.50 30.46 18.80
CA ILE A 475 10.21 31.61 18.23
C ILE A 475 9.25 32.80 18.04
N GLU A 476 8.01 32.56 17.60
CA GLU A 476 7.00 33.59 17.39
C GLU A 476 6.53 34.22 18.70
N ARG A 477 6.24 33.40 19.73
CA ARG A 477 5.77 33.87 21.05
C ARG A 477 6.56 33.20 22.19
N PRO A 478 7.77 33.69 22.49
CA PRO A 478 8.67 33.06 23.45
C PRO A 478 8.17 33.10 24.90
N HIS A 479 7.28 34.04 25.23
CA HIS A 479 6.78 34.26 26.59
C HIS A 479 5.65 33.31 27.00
N GLN A 480 5.19 32.41 26.12
CA GLN A 480 4.16 31.43 26.49
C GLN A 480 4.79 30.17 27.12
N PRO A 481 4.39 29.78 28.35
CA PRO A 481 4.96 28.62 29.05
C PRO A 481 4.86 27.31 28.26
N ASP A 482 3.70 27.06 27.63
CA ASP A 482 3.45 25.82 26.88
C ASP A 482 4.35 25.71 25.64
N ARG A 483 4.59 26.83 24.94
CA ARG A 483 5.43 26.85 23.74
C ARG A 483 6.91 26.67 24.09
N LEU A 484 7.37 27.31 25.16
CA LEU A 484 8.73 27.11 25.67
C LEU A 484 8.94 25.64 26.07
N ARG A 485 7.98 25.04 26.77
CA ARG A 485 8.05 23.63 27.17
C ARG A 485 8.06 22.69 25.97
N ALA A 486 7.22 22.93 24.97
CA ALA A 486 7.18 22.14 23.75
C ALA A 486 8.50 22.20 22.98
N ALA A 487 9.09 23.39 22.80
CA ALA A 487 10.39 23.56 22.16
C ALA A 487 11.52 22.84 22.92
N LEU A 488 11.56 22.96 24.24
CA LEU A 488 12.52 22.24 25.08
C LEU A 488 12.35 20.72 24.99
N GLN A 489 11.12 20.23 24.90
CA GLN A 489 10.84 18.81 24.74
C GLN A 489 11.38 18.27 23.40
N VAL A 490 11.21 19.02 22.30
CA VAL A 490 11.79 18.67 20.99
C VAL A 490 13.32 18.57 21.08
N LEU A 491 13.96 19.54 21.74
CA LEU A 491 15.41 19.58 21.90
C LEU A 491 15.95 18.42 22.76
N VAL A 492 15.21 18.02 23.80
CA VAL A 492 15.53 16.83 24.62
C VAL A 492 15.35 15.55 23.80
N ASN A 493 14.24 15.42 23.06
CA ASN A 493 13.95 14.24 22.23
C ASN A 493 14.96 14.03 21.09
N ARG A 494 15.68 15.09 20.68
CA ARG A 494 16.72 15.08 19.64
C ARG A 494 18.14 15.08 20.23
N ASP A 495 18.28 14.75 21.52
CA ASP A 495 19.56 14.68 22.24
C ASP A 495 20.39 15.98 22.15
N ARG A 496 19.73 17.13 21.93
CA ARG A 496 20.37 18.46 21.94
C ARG A 496 20.56 18.99 23.35
N LEU A 497 19.72 18.50 24.27
CA LEU A 497 19.76 18.82 25.69
C LEU A 497 19.62 17.53 26.51
N PRO A 498 20.32 17.41 27.65
CA PRO A 498 20.04 16.34 28.61
C PRO A 498 18.64 16.52 29.22
N ALA A 499 18.10 15.47 29.84
CA ALA A 499 16.80 15.53 30.51
C ALA A 499 16.72 16.70 31.51
N LEU A 500 15.67 17.52 31.37
CA LEU A 500 15.50 18.75 32.13
C LEU A 500 14.62 18.54 33.37
N PRO A 501 14.87 19.26 34.47
CA PRO A 501 13.98 19.27 35.63
C PRO A 501 12.74 20.12 35.35
N TRP A 502 11.71 19.53 34.74
CA TRP A 502 10.50 20.23 34.27
C TRP A 502 9.77 21.04 35.34
N GLU A 503 9.76 20.56 36.58
CA GLU A 503 9.09 21.21 37.72
C GLU A 503 9.84 22.45 38.22
N ALA A 504 11.11 22.60 37.86
CA ALA A 504 11.98 23.70 38.27
C ALA A 504 12.19 24.75 37.15
N LEU A 505 11.40 24.71 36.07
CA LEU A 505 11.45 25.71 35.01
C LEU A 505 10.81 27.02 35.49
N PRO A 506 11.56 28.14 35.50
CA PRO A 506 10.99 29.44 35.84
C PRO A 506 10.08 29.95 34.73
N ALA A 507 9.35 31.03 35.02
CA ALA A 507 8.51 31.70 34.02
C ALA A 507 9.35 32.11 32.78
N PRO A 508 8.81 32.04 31.56
CA PRO A 508 9.56 32.30 30.33
C PRO A 508 10.29 33.66 30.29
N GLU A 509 9.70 34.69 30.89
CA GLU A 509 10.28 36.04 30.99
C GLU A 509 11.57 36.04 31.80
N ILE A 510 11.60 35.24 32.86
CA ILE A 510 12.75 35.05 33.74
C ILE A 510 13.77 34.12 33.08
N PHE A 511 13.29 33.03 32.45
CA PHE A 511 14.14 32.06 31.77
C PHE A 511 14.92 32.65 30.60
N LEU A 512 14.29 33.52 29.80
CA LEU A 512 14.89 34.12 28.60
C LEU A 512 15.59 35.46 28.86
N GLY A 513 15.29 36.08 30.01
CA GLY A 513 15.76 37.39 30.40
C GLY A 513 17.25 37.46 30.75
N ASP A 514 17.70 38.69 31.00
CA ASP A 514 19.10 38.97 31.31
C ASP A 514 19.46 38.48 32.72
N ARG A 515 20.69 38.00 32.90
CA ARG A 515 21.13 37.32 34.14
C ARG A 515 21.09 38.20 35.38
N LEU A 516 21.01 39.51 35.19
CA LEU A 516 20.89 40.51 36.26
C LEU A 516 19.62 40.31 37.12
N PHE A 517 18.58 39.67 36.57
CA PHE A 517 17.30 39.43 37.26
C PHE A 517 17.13 37.99 37.77
N TRP A 518 18.16 37.14 37.63
CA TRP A 518 18.14 35.73 38.00
C TRP A 518 19.52 35.24 38.49
N PRO A 519 19.91 35.57 39.74
CA PRO A 519 21.23 35.27 40.28
C PRO A 519 21.43 33.78 40.64
N ASP A 520 20.36 33.05 41.01
CA ASP A 520 20.40 31.64 41.43
C ASP A 520 19.99 30.67 40.31
N ALA A 521 20.54 30.84 39.11
CA ALA A 521 20.22 29.99 37.97
C ALA A 521 20.70 28.55 38.18
N ASN A 522 19.78 27.58 38.11
CA ASN A 522 20.14 26.17 38.12
C ASN A 522 21.14 25.87 36.98
N PRO A 523 22.38 25.43 37.27
CA PRO A 523 23.43 25.25 36.27
C PRO A 523 23.03 24.26 35.16
N ARG A 524 22.09 23.35 35.43
CA ARG A 524 21.56 22.39 34.43
C ARG A 524 20.68 23.03 33.37
N LEU A 525 20.12 24.20 33.61
CA LEU A 525 19.25 24.91 32.67
C LEU A 525 20.02 25.85 31.73
N LEU A 526 21.31 26.12 31.99
CA LEU A 526 22.12 27.03 31.19
C LEU A 526 22.27 26.61 29.71
N PRO A 527 22.49 25.33 29.37
CA PRO A 527 22.54 24.90 27.97
C PRO A 527 21.22 25.14 27.25
N ALA A 528 20.10 24.84 27.92
CA ALA A 528 18.75 25.07 27.39
C ALA A 528 18.48 26.56 27.15
N GLN A 529 18.84 27.42 28.12
CA GLN A 529 18.71 28.86 28.01
C GLN A 529 19.50 29.42 26.82
N ARG A 530 20.77 29.02 26.66
CA ARG A 530 21.63 29.46 25.55
C ARG A 530 21.05 29.07 24.19
N LEU A 531 20.55 27.84 24.07
CA LEU A 531 20.00 27.34 22.81
C LEU A 531 18.69 28.06 22.47
N CYS A 532 17.80 28.27 23.44
CA CYS A 532 16.60 29.10 23.24
C CYS A 532 16.95 30.54 22.84
N GLN A 533 17.96 31.16 23.46
CA GLN A 533 18.44 32.50 23.07
C GLN A 533 19.02 32.52 21.65
N GLN A 534 19.71 31.46 21.22
CA GLN A 534 20.18 31.31 19.84
C GLN A 534 19.02 31.21 18.84
N LEU A 535 17.98 30.43 19.15
CA LEU A 535 16.78 30.34 18.33
C LEU A 535 16.06 31.69 18.19
N LEU A 536 15.99 32.47 19.28
CA LEU A 536 15.39 33.80 19.26
C LEU A 536 16.25 34.83 18.53
N LYS A 537 17.57 34.71 18.62
CA LYS A 537 18.49 35.54 17.83
C LYS A 537 18.37 35.25 16.33
N ALA A 538 18.22 33.98 15.95
CA ALA A 538 18.01 33.58 14.56
C ALA A 538 16.75 34.23 13.95
N ARG A 539 15.68 34.42 14.73
CA ARG A 539 14.48 35.16 14.29
C ARG A 539 14.77 36.58 13.81
N SER A 540 15.68 37.28 14.48
CA SER A 540 16.03 38.67 14.13
C SER A 540 17.06 38.79 13.01
N GLU A 541 17.83 37.72 12.76
CA GLU A 541 18.96 37.73 11.83
C GLU A 541 18.65 37.04 10.50
N LEU A 542 17.69 36.10 10.48
CA LEU A 542 17.34 35.32 9.31
C LEU A 542 15.96 35.71 8.75
N PRO A 543 15.79 35.69 7.42
CA PRO A 543 14.47 35.83 6.83
C PRO A 543 13.62 34.56 7.11
N PRO A 544 12.26 34.66 7.18
CA PRO A 544 11.40 33.55 7.60
C PRO A 544 11.59 32.24 6.83
N GLU A 545 11.89 32.33 5.53
CA GLU A 545 12.15 31.17 4.66
C GLU A 545 13.43 30.39 5.02
N GLN A 546 14.38 31.01 5.72
CA GLN A 546 15.63 30.37 6.15
C GLN A 546 15.53 29.77 7.56
N LEU A 547 14.42 30.00 8.28
CA LEU A 547 14.25 29.47 9.64
C LEU A 547 14.11 27.95 9.65
N ILE A 548 13.38 27.33 8.72
CA ILE A 548 13.21 25.87 8.67
C ILE A 548 14.55 25.15 8.43
N PRO A 549 15.35 25.51 7.40
CA PRO A 549 16.69 24.92 7.22
C PRO A 549 17.62 25.13 8.42
N PHE A 550 17.58 26.31 9.04
CA PHE A 550 18.37 26.59 10.25
C PHE A 550 17.98 25.70 11.44
N LEU A 551 16.67 25.50 11.66
CA LEU A 551 16.16 24.62 12.70
C LEU A 551 16.55 23.15 12.45
N ALA A 552 16.47 22.70 11.19
CA ALA A 552 16.85 21.33 10.81
C ALA A 552 18.33 21.04 11.13
N LEU A 553 19.22 21.99 10.82
CA LEU A 553 20.64 21.90 11.18
C LEU A 553 20.85 21.94 12.71
N THR A 554 20.10 22.79 13.41
CA THR A 554 20.17 22.93 14.87
C THR A 554 19.76 21.64 15.59
N LEU A 555 18.81 20.89 15.03
CA LEU A 555 18.35 19.60 15.51
C LEU A 555 19.23 18.41 15.09
N HIS A 556 20.29 18.64 14.31
CA HIS A 556 21.13 17.59 13.72
C HIS A 556 20.34 16.55 12.93
N TYR A 557 19.43 17.02 12.07
CA TYR A 557 18.73 16.16 11.13
C TYR A 557 19.71 15.37 10.26
N ASP A 558 19.38 14.10 10.02
CA ASP A 558 20.14 13.27 9.08
C ASP A 558 19.87 13.67 7.63
N GLY A 559 20.60 13.08 6.66
CA GLY A 559 20.48 13.45 5.25
C GLY A 559 19.08 13.28 4.65
N SER A 560 18.27 12.38 5.19
CA SER A 560 16.88 12.15 4.76
C SER A 560 15.91 13.14 5.40
N GLU A 561 16.12 13.46 6.67
CA GLU A 561 15.34 14.46 7.41
C GLU A 561 15.59 15.88 6.91
N LEU A 562 16.84 16.20 6.57
CA LEU A 562 17.22 17.47 5.94
C LEU A 562 16.51 17.65 4.59
N ALA A 563 16.48 16.62 3.75
CA ALA A 563 15.75 16.68 2.48
C ALA A 563 14.25 16.93 2.68
N THR A 564 13.65 16.34 3.72
CA THR A 564 12.24 16.53 4.07
C THR A 564 11.98 17.94 4.60
N ALA A 565 12.88 18.48 5.43
CA ALA A 565 12.81 19.85 5.92
C ALA A 565 13.00 20.89 4.79
N ASP A 566 13.90 20.62 3.85
CA ASP A 566 14.12 21.46 2.66
C ASP A 566 12.90 21.43 1.74
N GLN A 567 12.28 20.26 1.53
CA GLN A 567 11.03 20.17 0.78
C GLN A 567 9.89 20.91 1.49
N LEU A 568 9.80 20.80 2.81
CA LEU A 568 8.81 21.55 3.61
C LEU A 568 9.01 23.06 3.43
N ALA A 569 10.25 23.54 3.49
CA ALA A 569 10.59 24.94 3.27
C ALA A 569 10.23 25.42 1.85
N ASP A 570 10.56 24.62 0.84
CA ASP A 570 10.26 24.92 -0.57
C ASP A 570 8.74 24.85 -0.86
N GLN A 571 8.02 23.91 -0.27
CA GLN A 571 6.56 23.79 -0.41
C GLN A 571 5.84 24.99 0.20
N LEU A 572 6.26 25.46 1.38
CA LEU A 572 5.74 26.66 2.01
C LEU A 572 6.15 27.93 1.24
N GLY A 573 7.36 27.95 0.66
CA GLY A 573 7.86 29.04 -0.16
C GLY A 573 7.11 29.23 -1.48
N ARG A 574 6.77 28.13 -2.18
CA ARG A 574 6.09 28.18 -3.50
C ARG A 574 4.64 28.68 -3.43
N GLN A 575 3.98 28.57 -2.28
CA GLN A 575 2.60 29.04 -2.09
C GLN A 575 2.50 30.56 -1.84
N ALA A 576 3.60 31.20 -1.44
CA ALA A 576 3.61 32.61 -1.04
C ALA A 576 4.36 33.47 -2.05
N TRP A 577 3.72 33.78 -3.19
CA TRP A 577 4.24 34.78 -4.09
C TRP A 577 4.02 36.16 -3.43
N SER A 578 5.06 36.66 -2.76
CA SER A 578 5.34 38.08 -2.46
C SER A 578 5.13 38.68 -1.05
N ASN A 579 5.18 37.94 0.08
CA ASN A 579 5.60 38.44 1.42
C ASN A 579 5.31 37.36 2.51
N LEU A 580 6.27 36.48 2.79
CA LEU A 580 6.15 35.49 3.86
C LEU A 580 6.38 36.15 5.23
N SER A 581 5.34 36.21 6.06
CA SER A 581 5.50 36.53 7.49
C SER A 581 5.62 35.25 8.31
N LEU A 582 6.29 35.30 9.46
CA LEU A 582 6.38 34.13 10.36
C LEU A 582 4.99 33.62 10.80
N GLY A 583 4.02 34.52 10.98
CA GLY A 583 2.64 34.15 11.30
C GLY A 583 1.94 33.40 10.17
N GLN A 584 2.20 33.80 8.91
CA GLN A 584 1.68 33.09 7.73
C GLN A 584 2.34 31.72 7.57
N LEU A 585 3.67 31.64 7.74
CA LEU A 585 4.42 30.38 7.72
C LEU A 585 3.88 29.40 8.77
N LEU A 586 3.58 29.87 9.99
CA LEU A 586 2.96 29.07 11.03
C LEU A 586 1.56 28.60 10.67
N ALA A 587 0.71 29.49 10.15
CA ALA A 587 -0.63 29.12 9.71
C ALA A 587 -0.58 28.08 8.58
N ASP A 588 0.31 28.25 7.61
CA ASP A 588 0.49 27.33 6.49
C ASP A 588 1.05 25.98 6.95
N LEU A 589 2.00 25.97 7.89
CA LEU A 589 2.53 24.75 8.49
C LEU A 589 1.49 24.02 9.34
N GLN A 590 0.66 24.74 10.10
CA GLN A 590 -0.49 24.18 10.81
C GLN A 590 -1.50 23.59 9.84
N ASN A 591 -1.87 24.34 8.79
CA ASN A 591 -2.75 23.84 7.73
C ASN A 591 -2.16 22.61 7.05
N LEU A 592 -0.84 22.56 6.84
CA LEU A 592 -0.12 21.45 6.23
C LEU A 592 -0.14 20.20 7.12
N LEU A 593 0.16 20.35 8.41
CA LEU A 593 0.08 19.29 9.43
C LEU A 593 -1.33 18.76 9.60
N GLU A 594 -2.29 19.68 9.63
CA GLU A 594 -3.68 19.29 9.71
C GLU A 594 -4.12 18.61 8.41
N SER A 595 -3.63 19.00 7.23
CA SER A 595 -4.09 18.54 5.91
C SER A 595 -3.54 17.19 5.42
N ASP A 596 -2.64 16.53 6.16
CA ASP A 596 -1.96 15.27 5.78
C ASP A 596 -1.33 15.33 4.36
N ARG A 597 -1.05 16.54 3.83
CA ARG A 597 -0.46 16.79 2.49
C ARG A 597 1.06 16.63 2.45
N LEU A 598 1.63 15.94 3.43
CA LEU A 598 3.07 15.72 3.52
C LEU A 598 3.49 14.73 2.45
N THR A 599 3.93 15.25 1.32
CA THR A 599 4.63 14.47 0.31
C THR A 599 5.93 13.98 0.90
N SER A 600 6.11 12.66 0.93
CA SER A 600 7.39 12.03 1.26
C SER A 600 8.43 12.38 0.20
N VAL A 601 9.59 12.89 0.62
CA VAL A 601 10.80 12.74 -0.18
C VAL A 601 11.20 11.26 -0.11
N GLU A 602 10.91 10.50 -1.17
CA GLU A 602 11.51 9.17 -1.35
C GLU A 602 12.96 9.37 -1.84
N THR A 603 13.86 9.85 -0.98
CA THR A 603 15.31 9.94 -1.27
C THR A 603 16.00 8.59 -1.10
N GLU A 604 15.44 7.69 -0.30
CA GLU A 604 15.81 6.28 -0.23
C GLU A 604 14.68 5.43 -0.83
N ASP A 605 15.03 4.36 -1.57
CA ASP A 605 14.06 3.32 -1.95
C ASP A 605 13.38 2.86 -0.64
N PRO A 606 12.06 3.04 -0.46
CA PRO A 606 11.37 2.71 0.77
C PRO A 606 11.69 1.28 1.22
N GLY A 607 11.93 0.36 0.27
CA GLY A 607 12.34 -1.01 0.58
C GLY A 607 13.70 -1.09 1.29
N LEU A 608 14.70 -0.32 0.88
CA LEU A 608 16.05 -0.34 1.48
C LEU A 608 16.06 0.15 2.93
N ALA A 609 15.21 1.13 3.26
CA ALA A 609 15.06 1.61 4.64
C ALA A 609 14.34 0.59 5.54
N LEU A 610 13.52 -0.29 4.98
CA LEU A 610 12.73 -1.32 5.69
C LEU A 610 13.52 -2.62 5.90
N THR A 611 14.55 -2.86 5.09
CA THR A 611 15.37 -4.07 5.09
C THR A 611 16.83 -3.76 5.41
N ARG A 612 17.12 -2.82 6.34
CA ARG A 612 18.51 -2.51 6.70
C ARG A 612 19.14 -3.69 7.46
N SER A 613 20.44 -3.88 7.24
CA SER A 613 21.23 -4.87 7.99
C SER A 613 21.22 -4.56 9.49
N GLY A 614 21.09 -5.58 10.32
CA GLY A 614 21.09 -5.43 11.79
C GLY A 614 19.84 -4.80 12.39
N GLN A 615 18.73 -4.74 11.64
CA GLN A 615 17.46 -4.14 12.08
C GLN A 615 16.31 -5.15 12.13
N VAL A 616 15.48 -5.03 13.17
CA VAL A 616 14.17 -5.70 13.26
C VAL A 616 13.08 -4.72 12.84
N THR A 617 12.32 -5.07 11.81
CA THR A 617 11.27 -4.21 11.25
C THR A 617 9.88 -4.78 11.58
N ILE A 618 9.04 -4.01 12.27
CA ILE A 618 7.63 -4.35 12.52
C ILE A 618 6.76 -3.68 11.48
N LEU A 619 5.92 -4.45 10.79
CA LEU A 619 4.99 -3.93 9.78
C LEU A 619 3.80 -4.85 9.58
N THR A 620 2.77 -4.37 8.88
CA THR A 620 1.65 -5.23 8.51
C THR A 620 2.02 -6.19 7.38
N MET A 621 1.36 -7.35 7.34
CA MET A 621 1.52 -8.33 6.25
C MET A 621 1.30 -7.70 4.87
N HIS A 622 0.34 -6.76 4.73
CA HIS A 622 0.09 -6.05 3.47
C HIS A 622 1.30 -5.22 3.01
N ARG A 623 1.90 -4.46 3.93
CA ARG A 623 3.07 -3.61 3.62
C ARG A 623 4.33 -4.42 3.31
N SER A 624 4.36 -5.70 3.68
CA SER A 624 5.50 -6.59 3.39
C SER A 624 5.57 -7.02 1.92
N LYS A 625 4.49 -6.84 1.15
CA LYS A 625 4.46 -7.21 -0.27
C LYS A 625 5.57 -6.51 -1.04
N GLY A 626 6.35 -7.28 -1.78
CA GLY A 626 7.52 -6.78 -2.53
C GLY A 626 8.81 -6.65 -1.71
N LEU A 627 8.78 -6.95 -0.40
CA LEU A 627 9.94 -6.89 0.50
C LEU A 627 10.34 -8.27 1.02
N ASP A 628 11.58 -8.39 1.50
CA ASP A 628 12.23 -9.68 1.75
C ASP A 628 13.18 -9.55 2.95
N TRP A 629 13.18 -10.53 3.86
CA TRP A 629 14.08 -10.56 5.04
C TRP A 629 14.69 -11.95 5.21
N ASP A 630 15.86 -12.02 5.87
CA ASP A 630 16.47 -13.31 6.22
C ASP A 630 15.57 -14.11 7.15
N CYS A 631 14.98 -13.45 8.14
CA CYS A 631 14.07 -14.04 9.11
C CYS A 631 12.72 -13.32 9.11
N VAL A 632 11.61 -14.07 9.14
CA VAL A 632 10.26 -13.51 9.27
C VAL A 632 9.51 -14.19 10.40
N PHE A 633 8.89 -13.37 11.24
CA PHE A 633 8.11 -13.77 12.41
C PHE A 633 6.63 -13.43 12.21
N LEU A 634 5.77 -14.43 12.34
CA LEU A 634 4.31 -14.33 12.28
C LEU A 634 3.71 -14.74 13.65
N PRO A 635 3.63 -13.82 14.62
CA PRO A 635 3.33 -14.18 16.02
C PRO A 635 1.86 -14.43 16.34
N PHE A 636 0.92 -13.85 15.59
CA PHE A 636 -0.50 -13.85 15.96
C PHE A 636 -1.34 -14.54 14.87
N LEU A 637 -1.17 -15.85 14.73
CA LEU A 637 -1.87 -16.68 13.73
C LEU A 637 -3.03 -17.48 14.34
N GLU A 638 -3.90 -16.82 15.09
CA GLU A 638 -5.13 -17.40 15.59
C GLU A 638 -6.25 -17.38 14.54
N ALA A 639 -7.24 -18.28 14.68
CA ALA A 639 -8.37 -18.38 13.74
C ALA A 639 -9.23 -17.11 13.67
N SER A 640 -9.28 -16.30 14.74
CA SER A 640 -9.97 -15.00 14.74
C SER A 640 -9.28 -13.95 13.87
N GLN A 641 -8.01 -14.13 13.54
CA GLN A 641 -7.20 -13.25 12.70
C GLN A 641 -7.19 -13.75 11.25
N ILE A 642 -6.86 -15.04 11.04
CA ILE A 642 -6.78 -15.66 9.71
C ILE A 642 -7.52 -17.01 9.75
N PRO A 643 -8.59 -17.20 8.95
CA PRO A 643 -9.12 -16.28 7.94
C PRO A 643 -10.02 -15.16 8.51
N GLY A 644 -10.10 -15.02 9.84
CA GLY A 644 -10.84 -13.94 10.49
C GLY A 644 -12.22 -14.37 11.00
N GLY A 645 -12.76 -13.63 11.97
CA GLY A 645 -14.11 -13.85 12.48
C GLY A 645 -15.22 -13.46 11.49
N ARG A 646 -16.33 -14.22 11.52
CA ARG A 646 -17.55 -13.98 10.71
C ARG A 646 -18.36 -12.75 11.12
N SER A 647 -17.98 -12.07 12.20
CA SER A 647 -18.79 -11.00 12.75
C SER A 647 -18.70 -9.73 11.90
N PRO A 648 -19.83 -9.06 11.61
CA PRO A 648 -19.83 -7.77 10.95
C PRO A 648 -19.06 -6.74 11.78
N LYS A 649 -18.55 -5.69 11.11
CA LYS A 649 -18.00 -4.53 11.83
C LYS A 649 -19.06 -4.01 12.80
N GLN A 650 -18.65 -3.49 13.96
CA GLN A 650 -19.58 -2.90 14.93
C GLN A 650 -20.46 -1.80 14.31
N SER A 651 -19.95 -1.13 13.28
CA SER A 651 -20.66 -0.11 12.49
C SER A 651 -21.87 -0.63 11.71
N GLU A 652 -21.94 -1.94 11.44
CA GLU A 652 -23.00 -2.60 10.65
C GLU A 652 -23.93 -3.45 11.52
N ALA A 653 -23.53 -3.77 12.75
CA ALA A 653 -24.20 -4.76 13.59
C ALA A 653 -25.69 -4.45 13.86
N PHE A 654 -26.09 -3.17 13.90
CA PHE A 654 -27.50 -2.79 14.12
C PHE A 654 -28.38 -2.96 12.86
N LEU A 655 -27.78 -3.07 11.67
CA LEU A 655 -28.49 -3.39 10.43
C LEU A 655 -28.71 -4.90 10.28
N GLY A 656 -28.14 -5.71 11.17
CA GLY A 656 -28.24 -7.17 11.19
C GLY A 656 -26.87 -7.83 11.26
N PRO A 657 -26.82 -9.18 11.27
CA PRO A 657 -25.57 -9.94 11.36
C PRO A 657 -24.76 -9.97 10.06
N GLN A 658 -25.31 -9.43 8.97
CA GLN A 658 -24.73 -9.55 7.63
C GLN A 658 -23.65 -8.49 7.35
N PRO A 659 -22.61 -8.82 6.58
CA PRO A 659 -21.60 -7.87 6.15
C PRO A 659 -22.11 -7.03 4.96
N TRP A 660 -23.02 -6.10 5.23
CA TRP A 660 -23.74 -5.30 4.24
C TRP A 660 -22.84 -4.58 3.22
N ILE A 661 -21.72 -3.99 3.66
CA ILE A 661 -20.80 -3.31 2.74
C ILE A 661 -20.14 -4.32 1.76
N ALA A 662 -19.75 -5.48 2.25
CA ALA A 662 -19.16 -6.53 1.42
C ALA A 662 -20.18 -7.11 0.42
N ILE A 663 -21.42 -7.29 0.85
CA ILE A 663 -22.53 -7.74 0.00
C ILE A 663 -22.80 -6.71 -1.09
N ALA A 664 -22.96 -5.43 -0.74
CA ALA A 664 -23.19 -4.37 -1.72
C ALA A 664 -22.07 -4.31 -2.75
N ARG A 665 -20.82 -4.44 -2.31
CA ARG A 665 -19.66 -4.48 -3.21
C ARG A 665 -19.69 -5.68 -4.15
N LEU A 666 -20.05 -6.85 -3.64
CA LEU A 666 -20.16 -8.06 -4.45
C LEU A 666 -21.28 -7.94 -5.49
N GLN A 667 -22.44 -7.42 -5.10
CA GLN A 667 -23.54 -7.14 -6.03
C GLN A 667 -23.12 -6.18 -7.13
N LEU A 668 -22.42 -5.09 -6.76
CA LEU A 668 -21.86 -4.14 -7.71
C LEU A 668 -20.94 -4.85 -8.71
N ARG A 669 -19.96 -5.62 -8.24
CA ARG A 669 -19.02 -6.36 -9.11
C ARG A 669 -19.75 -7.29 -10.10
N ARG A 670 -20.79 -8.00 -9.65
CA ARG A 670 -21.60 -8.86 -10.52
C ARG A 670 -22.38 -8.06 -11.57
N ALA A 671 -22.97 -6.93 -11.17
CA ALA A 671 -23.65 -6.01 -12.09
C ALA A 671 -22.74 -5.45 -13.17
N LEU A 672 -21.47 -5.25 -12.83
CA LEU A 672 -20.45 -4.80 -13.76
C LEU A 672 -20.00 -5.93 -14.71
N GLN A 673 -19.91 -7.16 -14.24
CA GLN A 673 -19.51 -8.32 -15.05
C GLN A 673 -20.57 -8.82 -16.03
N ALA A 674 -21.86 -8.58 -15.79
CA ALA A 674 -22.93 -9.07 -16.66
C ALA A 674 -22.82 -8.58 -18.12
N GLU A 675 -22.25 -7.40 -18.37
CA GLU A 675 -22.05 -6.87 -19.73
C GLU A 675 -20.87 -7.48 -20.50
N THR A 676 -19.85 -8.01 -19.80
CA THR A 676 -18.68 -8.60 -20.49
C THR A 676 -18.99 -9.97 -21.10
N GLY A 677 -20.27 -10.37 -21.13
CA GLY A 677 -20.74 -11.66 -21.66
C GLY A 677 -20.54 -12.82 -20.70
N ALA A 678 -20.25 -12.56 -19.42
CA ALA A 678 -19.90 -13.57 -18.43
C ALA A 678 -21.09 -14.40 -17.90
N GLY A 679 -22.33 -14.13 -18.35
CA GLY A 679 -23.52 -14.89 -17.94
C GLY A 679 -23.82 -14.83 -16.43
N VAL A 680 -23.40 -13.75 -15.77
CA VAL A 680 -23.52 -13.60 -14.31
C VAL A 680 -24.90 -13.07 -13.96
N GLU A 681 -25.72 -13.91 -13.32
CA GLU A 681 -27.04 -13.53 -12.83
C GLU A 681 -26.97 -12.79 -11.48
N PRO A 682 -27.97 -11.92 -11.20
CA PRO A 682 -28.16 -11.35 -9.87
C PRO A 682 -28.33 -12.42 -8.79
N PHE A 683 -27.97 -12.10 -7.55
CA PHE A 683 -28.32 -12.96 -6.44
C PHE A 683 -29.84 -13.00 -6.26
N THR A 684 -30.39 -14.21 -6.21
CA THR A 684 -31.80 -14.45 -5.90
C THR A 684 -32.06 -14.58 -4.39
N ASP A 685 -31.00 -14.83 -3.61
CA ASP A 685 -31.06 -15.07 -2.17
C ASP A 685 -29.91 -14.34 -1.43
N LEU A 686 -30.24 -13.75 -0.28
CA LEU A 686 -29.29 -13.04 0.58
C LEU A 686 -28.26 -14.00 1.18
N ALA A 687 -28.65 -15.24 1.53
CA ALA A 687 -27.71 -16.18 2.13
C ALA A 687 -26.60 -16.60 1.16
N ALA A 688 -26.93 -16.73 -0.14
CA ALA A 688 -25.94 -16.96 -1.18
C ALA A 688 -24.93 -15.81 -1.29
N ALA A 689 -25.40 -14.56 -1.28
CA ALA A 689 -24.53 -13.38 -1.33
C ALA A 689 -23.62 -13.26 -0.10
N VAL A 690 -24.15 -13.55 1.09
CA VAL A 690 -23.38 -13.58 2.34
C VAL A 690 -22.29 -14.64 2.28
N SER A 691 -22.63 -15.85 1.81
CA SER A 691 -21.68 -16.96 1.69
C SER A 691 -20.53 -16.63 0.73
N GLU A 692 -20.84 -16.06 -0.44
CA GLU A 692 -19.83 -15.67 -1.44
C GLU A 692 -18.98 -14.49 -0.96
N ALA A 693 -19.57 -13.48 -0.31
CA ALA A 693 -18.82 -12.36 0.27
C ALA A 693 -17.85 -12.84 1.36
N GLN A 694 -18.27 -13.78 2.21
CA GLN A 694 -17.41 -14.39 3.21
C GLN A 694 -16.29 -15.20 2.55
N ALA A 695 -16.59 -16.02 1.54
CA ALA A 695 -15.61 -16.81 0.80
C ALA A 695 -14.51 -15.94 0.18
N LEU A 696 -14.88 -14.82 -0.46
CA LEU A 696 -13.91 -13.88 -1.06
C LEU A 696 -12.99 -13.24 -0.02
N ARG A 697 -13.55 -12.89 1.15
CA ARG A 697 -12.76 -12.38 2.28
C ARG A 697 -11.79 -13.43 2.80
N GLU A 698 -12.27 -14.63 3.08
CA GLU A 698 -11.42 -15.75 3.54
C GLU A 698 -10.31 -16.04 2.52
N ALA A 699 -10.62 -15.99 1.22
CA ALA A 699 -9.66 -16.18 0.14
C ALA A 699 -8.57 -15.10 0.09
N GLU A 700 -8.90 -13.83 0.38
CA GLU A 700 -7.91 -12.77 0.51
C GLU A 700 -7.01 -12.95 1.73
N GLU A 701 -7.56 -13.36 2.88
CA GLU A 701 -6.79 -13.58 4.12
C GLU A 701 -5.80 -14.75 3.97
N TYR A 702 -6.18 -15.83 3.28
CA TYR A 702 -5.24 -16.91 2.97
C TYR A 702 -4.13 -16.46 2.02
N ARG A 703 -4.44 -15.65 1.01
CA ARG A 703 -3.42 -15.05 0.13
C ARG A 703 -2.50 -14.10 0.89
N LEU A 704 -3.02 -13.35 1.86
CA LEU A 704 -2.23 -12.49 2.74
C LEU A 704 -1.24 -13.32 3.58
N LEU A 705 -1.69 -14.43 4.16
CA LEU A 705 -0.81 -15.37 4.86
C LEU A 705 0.29 -15.91 3.93
N TYR A 706 -0.08 -16.33 2.71
CA TYR A 706 0.87 -16.82 1.71
C TYR A 706 1.91 -15.76 1.32
N VAL A 707 1.49 -14.50 1.13
CA VAL A 707 2.40 -13.37 0.92
C VAL A 707 3.37 -13.25 2.09
N ALA A 708 2.87 -13.25 3.33
CA ALA A 708 3.68 -13.11 4.54
C ALA A 708 4.72 -14.25 4.68
N MET A 709 4.31 -15.50 4.44
CA MET A 709 5.21 -16.67 4.49
C MET A 709 6.35 -16.57 3.46
N THR A 710 6.03 -16.11 2.25
CA THR A 710 7.00 -16.00 1.14
C THR A 710 7.93 -14.79 1.27
N ARG A 711 7.80 -13.99 2.35
CA ARG A 711 8.73 -12.91 2.64
C ARG A 711 10.07 -13.40 3.19
N ALA A 712 10.07 -14.57 3.83
CA ALA A 712 11.22 -15.18 4.50
C ALA A 712 12.23 -15.78 3.51
N LYS A 713 13.53 -15.51 3.70
CA LYS A 713 14.61 -16.15 2.93
C LYS A 713 15.15 -17.40 3.64
N ARG A 714 15.47 -17.32 4.93
CA ARG A 714 16.22 -18.37 5.66
C ARG A 714 15.45 -18.99 6.82
N LEU A 715 14.64 -18.19 7.53
CA LEU A 715 13.81 -18.65 8.65
C LEU A 715 12.39 -18.08 8.56
N LEU A 716 11.41 -18.98 8.60
CA LEU A 716 10.00 -18.64 8.79
C LEU A 716 9.56 -19.15 10.17
N TRP A 717 9.26 -18.20 11.07
CA TRP A 717 8.78 -18.48 12.42
C TRP A 717 7.29 -18.14 12.51
N MET A 718 6.47 -19.11 12.91
CA MET A 718 5.01 -19.01 12.92
C MET A 718 4.47 -19.46 14.27
N ALA A 719 3.67 -18.60 14.90
CA ALA A 719 3.11 -18.91 16.21
C ALA A 719 1.62 -18.58 16.33
N SER A 720 0.98 -19.31 17.23
CA SER A 720 -0.38 -19.02 17.71
C SER A 720 -0.44 -19.20 19.23
N ALA A 721 -1.34 -18.49 19.88
CA ALA A 721 -1.62 -18.68 21.30
C ALA A 721 -2.94 -19.45 21.52
N GLN A 722 -3.00 -20.28 22.57
CA GLN A 722 -4.25 -20.88 23.04
C GLN A 722 -5.20 -19.83 23.63
N GLN A 723 -4.63 -18.81 24.27
CA GLN A 723 -5.37 -17.65 24.79
C GLN A 723 -4.86 -16.36 24.15
N ALA A 724 -5.74 -15.69 23.41
CA ALA A 724 -5.41 -14.47 22.68
C ALA A 724 -6.46 -13.37 22.88
N PRO A 725 -6.09 -12.09 22.69
CA PRO A 725 -7.01 -10.98 22.89
C PRO A 725 -8.25 -11.11 22.01
N ARG A 726 -9.43 -10.84 22.58
CA ARG A 726 -10.68 -10.73 21.78
C ARG A 726 -10.58 -9.63 20.72
N ASN A 727 -9.91 -8.53 21.07
CA ASN A 727 -9.52 -7.46 20.17
C ASN A 727 -8.21 -6.82 20.64
N TRP A 728 -7.50 -6.16 19.72
CA TRP A 728 -6.24 -5.49 20.02
C TRP A 728 -6.41 -4.07 20.59
N THR A 729 -7.63 -3.67 20.93
CA THR A 729 -7.88 -2.42 21.67
C THR A 729 -7.64 -2.64 23.17
N PHE A 730 -8.01 -3.82 23.67
CA PHE A 730 -7.78 -4.25 25.04
C PHE A 730 -6.99 -5.58 25.06
N PRO A 731 -5.67 -5.54 24.83
CA PRO A 731 -4.85 -6.75 24.67
C PRO A 731 -4.78 -7.63 25.94
N GLN A 732 -5.29 -7.15 27.07
CA GLN A 732 -5.36 -7.92 28.32
C GLN A 732 -6.59 -8.84 28.41
N SER A 733 -7.62 -8.62 27.58
CA SER A 733 -8.84 -9.43 27.58
C SER A 733 -8.65 -10.67 26.72
N LEU A 734 -8.06 -11.71 27.31
CA LEU A 734 -7.79 -12.98 26.65
C LEU A 734 -9.03 -13.86 26.59
N ILE A 735 -9.20 -14.54 25.45
CA ILE A 735 -10.20 -15.57 25.22
C ILE A 735 -9.52 -16.80 24.62
N ASP A 736 -10.11 -17.98 24.84
CA ASP A 736 -9.62 -19.20 24.22
C ASP A 736 -9.79 -19.11 22.70
N GLN A 737 -8.73 -19.47 21.97
CA GLN A 737 -8.67 -19.45 20.52
C GLN A 737 -8.01 -20.71 19.96
N THR A 738 -8.45 -21.10 18.78
CA THR A 738 -7.79 -22.15 18.00
C THR A 738 -6.74 -21.53 17.07
N PRO A 739 -5.65 -22.27 16.73
CA PRO A 739 -4.73 -21.85 15.68
C PRO A 739 -5.48 -21.64 14.35
N CYS A 740 -4.93 -20.77 13.51
CA CYS A 740 -5.34 -20.64 12.11
C CYS A 740 -5.40 -22.05 11.45
N PRO A 741 -6.44 -22.38 10.68
CA PRO A 741 -6.58 -23.72 10.09
C PRO A 741 -5.36 -24.18 9.26
N ALA A 742 -4.74 -23.24 8.52
CA ALA A 742 -3.53 -23.53 7.74
C ALA A 742 -2.32 -23.83 8.64
N LEU A 743 -2.18 -23.12 9.76
CA LEU A 743 -1.14 -23.39 10.76
C LEU A 743 -1.37 -24.75 11.45
N ALA A 744 -2.62 -25.08 11.78
CA ALA A 744 -2.99 -26.39 12.31
C ALA A 744 -2.70 -27.54 11.34
N ALA A 745 -2.79 -27.31 10.03
CA ALA A 745 -2.38 -28.26 9.01
C ALA A 745 -0.85 -28.39 8.95
N LEU A 746 -0.11 -27.27 8.99
CA LEU A 746 1.35 -27.27 9.03
C LEU A 746 1.89 -28.06 10.22
N TYR A 747 1.32 -27.87 11.40
CA TYR A 747 1.64 -28.61 12.61
C TYR A 747 1.53 -30.14 12.47
N ARG A 748 0.64 -30.63 11.59
CA ARG A 748 0.46 -32.07 11.32
C ARG A 748 1.41 -32.57 10.24
N GLN A 749 1.65 -31.74 9.21
CA GLN A 749 2.51 -32.08 8.08
C GLN A 749 4.02 -32.02 8.41
N PHE A 750 4.41 -31.12 9.32
CA PHE A 750 5.79 -30.83 9.68
C PHE A 750 6.05 -31.01 11.19
N PRO A 751 5.83 -32.21 11.78
CA PRO A 751 5.96 -32.42 13.21
C PRO A 751 7.38 -32.15 13.74
N GLN A 752 8.41 -32.42 12.92
CA GLN A 752 9.82 -32.15 13.24
C GLN A 752 10.17 -30.65 13.30
N HIS A 753 9.27 -29.78 12.85
CA HIS A 753 9.42 -28.32 12.89
C HIS A 753 8.67 -27.67 14.06
N ARG A 754 8.05 -28.47 14.94
CA ARG A 754 7.44 -27.95 16.18
C ARG A 754 8.53 -27.67 17.21
N CYS A 755 8.50 -26.46 17.78
CA CYS A 755 9.48 -25.98 18.76
C CYS A 755 8.85 -25.71 20.13
#